data_AF-A0A496AFN9-F1
#
_entry.id   AF-A0A496AFN9-F1
#
_cell.length_a   1.000
_cell.length_b   1.000
_cell.length_c   1.000
_cell.angle_alpha   90.00
_cell.angle_beta   90.00
_cell.angle_gamma   90.00
#
_symmetry.space_group_name_H-M   'P 1'
#
loop_
_entity.id
_entity.type
_entity.pdbx_description
1 polymer ?
#
loop_
_entity_poly.entity_id
_entity_poly.type
_entity_poly.pdbx_seq_one_letter_code
_entity_poly.pdbx_strand_id
1 'polypeptide(L)'
;MPSEQFLHIQQIRNEWQRVSESDRGRDSLNNALELLADGLYSRDPHFIFELIQNAEDNSYDEPLPSLSFWLTKIDPTGSEGSDGALIIQNNETGFCLENVDALCAVGETTKQKAQGYIGEKGIGFKSVFRVTENPHIFSNGYHFCLPERDEQTGLGYIMPQWINVPPADLNLTQTHIILPLTKAEFGYDKIEEMLLEIEPETILFLSKLQEFRITTDTGTDLAILKNADEFPKIEVLVEGSRQDRSFSSVDEFLVYTKTFHKPEKIHHEKREEINERDVSIAFPLDENSAGIRKIFAYLPVSDTDFPFLINADFILTSSREGIQQDEPWNLWLMDCVAEVISVKLLPLLKEDRLLTVPFLEELASSLSGLEEDERNLFYPIFSKVRETLMTQEFLPTHDDAFVSAQNAMLADNVGLPGLLNPEQLSLLFQQQNTMKWLSPEITARRTQNLWGFLRYQLEVTEVDSDMFARRLDKTFLEQQTDDWFTEFYKFLSVGQAPPRSLWVRSQWMRTPPILWRKPILRLQDGSHVNPFGENESPNASLAIGTETDASLPIVKLELSQDEDVRRFLQELGIPEWDIVEEVIETVLPKYQNDSPVVSGDEHARDFEKIERAYNTGPDPKKKRLLDELRATPFILVENQETDVPVYRKPADLYLPNDELRLYFEGNSSYGFVKLEEYPESAQPLFSTLGVEDAVRIKRRRQNHQGYVIISDYYGRHERGIHGFDPAVHIDGLKHAINNPTLEKSAIIWNKIAIPNADCIKGVVEQATRQDYSNRSSSERVSKAFGLLLIDKAWLPDLDGNFRKPSELTLNQLPDSFTRDERLANQLGMQSNRDDVPSLIRRLANMTGRTPEELQALLFLPEPQPAPTPTQPSFPESPVRDPERRANQVLAALDEAPDQEYEDRLRSVRISRNWILPKPYLKGQYTNDADQMVCQICHEEMPFRNRDGEYHFDAVEVLKDYFTKEYVAQFLALCSKCSPQYKEFIKRVPEAMEELKNLLMVPNSSNFSVPLKLGNRQRMLRFVERHWRDIQAVLAYYENADDADEDSTD
;
A
#
# COMPACT_ATOMS: atom_id res chain seq x y z
N MET A 1 -79.38 -47.44 26.65
CA MET A 1 -78.35 -48.16 27.42
C MET A 1 -77.23 -47.17 27.68
N PRO A 2 -76.65 -47.11 28.88
CA PRO A 2 -75.47 -46.27 29.12
C PRO A 2 -74.34 -46.69 28.17
N SER A 3 -73.51 -45.74 27.72
CA SER A 3 -72.34 -46.07 26.89
C SER A 3 -71.31 -46.86 27.69
N GLU A 4 -70.44 -47.60 26.99
CA GLU A 4 -69.34 -48.34 27.61
C GLU A 4 -68.42 -47.40 28.40
N GLN A 5 -68.09 -46.23 27.83
CA GLN A 5 -67.30 -45.18 28.44
C GLN A 5 -67.95 -44.62 29.73
N PHE A 6 -69.28 -44.44 29.74
CA PHE A 6 -69.99 -44.01 30.95
C PHE A 6 -69.88 -45.06 32.06
N LEU A 7 -70.10 -46.34 31.71
CA LEU A 7 -69.99 -47.44 32.68
C LEU A 7 -68.57 -47.55 33.23
N HIS A 8 -67.57 -47.33 32.40
CA HIS A 8 -66.16 -47.32 32.80
C HIS A 8 -65.87 -46.21 33.83
N ILE A 9 -66.28 -44.97 33.57
CA ILE A 9 -66.13 -43.86 34.53
C ILE A 9 -66.83 -44.15 35.86
N GLN A 10 -68.03 -44.75 35.83
CA GLN A 10 -68.72 -45.17 37.05
C GLN A 10 -67.98 -46.28 37.80
N GLN A 11 -67.32 -47.20 37.08
CA GLN A 11 -66.50 -48.23 37.70
C GLN A 11 -65.33 -47.62 38.46
N ILE A 12 -64.54 -46.74 37.83
CA ILE A 12 -63.41 -46.03 38.45
C ILE A 12 -63.87 -45.29 39.73
N ARG A 13 -64.99 -44.56 39.66
CA ARG A 13 -65.55 -43.87 40.83
C ARG A 13 -65.88 -44.83 41.98
N ASN A 14 -66.52 -45.95 41.68
CA ASN A 14 -66.90 -46.95 42.69
C ASN A 14 -65.67 -47.61 43.34
N GLU A 15 -64.59 -47.81 42.58
CA GLU A 15 -63.33 -48.36 43.09
C GLU A 15 -62.67 -47.39 44.06
N TRP A 16 -62.50 -46.13 43.68
CA TRP A 16 -61.91 -45.11 44.55
C TRP A 16 -62.78 -44.75 45.74
N GLN A 17 -64.12 -44.80 45.63
CA GLN A 17 -65.02 -44.63 46.76
C GLN A 17 -64.70 -45.63 47.88
N ARG A 18 -64.49 -46.91 47.56
CA ARG A 18 -64.12 -47.95 48.54
C ARG A 18 -62.77 -47.68 49.20
N VAL A 19 -61.81 -47.11 48.47
CA VAL A 19 -60.49 -46.74 49.00
C VAL A 19 -60.59 -45.51 49.92
N SER A 20 -61.46 -44.55 49.59
CA SER A 20 -61.67 -43.31 50.35
C SER A 20 -62.44 -43.47 51.67
N GLU A 21 -62.99 -44.66 51.96
CA GLU A 21 -63.70 -44.96 53.22
C GLU A 21 -62.77 -44.94 54.46
N SER A 22 -61.44 -44.97 54.28
CA SER A 22 -60.45 -44.83 55.36
C SER A 22 -59.89 -43.41 55.42
N ASP A 23 -60.15 -42.69 56.53
CA ASP A 23 -59.64 -41.33 56.76
C ASP A 23 -58.12 -41.22 56.53
N ARG A 24 -57.35 -42.21 57.01
CA ARG A 24 -55.88 -42.23 56.87
C ARG A 24 -55.42 -42.48 55.44
N GLY A 25 -56.13 -43.31 54.68
CA GLY A 25 -55.83 -43.58 53.27
C GLY A 25 -56.14 -42.37 52.40
N ARG A 26 -57.29 -41.74 52.63
CA ARG A 26 -57.73 -40.52 51.96
C ARG A 26 -56.77 -39.35 52.21
N ASP A 27 -56.44 -39.08 53.48
CA ASP A 27 -55.57 -37.95 53.83
C ASP A 27 -54.12 -38.16 53.35
N SER A 28 -53.62 -39.41 53.34
CA SER A 28 -52.29 -39.71 52.81
C SER A 28 -52.21 -39.55 51.29
N LEU A 29 -53.27 -39.90 50.56
CA LEU A 29 -53.32 -39.77 49.11
C LEU A 29 -53.49 -38.32 48.68
N ASN A 30 -54.33 -37.55 49.38
CA ASN A 30 -54.48 -36.12 49.16
C ASN A 30 -53.18 -35.36 49.43
N ASN A 31 -52.49 -35.63 50.55
CA ASN A 31 -51.19 -35.01 50.82
C ASN A 31 -50.14 -35.37 49.76
N ALA A 32 -50.14 -36.61 49.25
CA ALA A 32 -49.24 -37.01 48.17
C ALA A 32 -49.57 -36.29 46.85
N LEU A 33 -50.86 -36.14 46.52
CA LEU A 33 -51.33 -35.40 45.36
C LEU A 33 -50.99 -33.90 45.46
N GLU A 34 -51.21 -33.27 46.62
CA GLU A 34 -50.86 -31.86 46.86
C GLU A 34 -49.34 -31.64 46.81
N LEU A 35 -48.53 -32.50 47.43
CA LEU A 35 -47.07 -32.41 47.36
C LEU A 35 -46.51 -32.63 45.94
N LEU A 36 -47.13 -33.50 45.14
CA LEU A 36 -46.79 -33.69 43.72
C LEU A 36 -47.27 -32.52 42.85
N ALA A 37 -48.38 -31.88 43.21
CA ALA A 37 -48.94 -30.70 42.54
C ALA A 37 -48.19 -29.40 42.88
N ASP A 38 -47.55 -29.30 44.05
CA ASP A 38 -46.75 -28.12 44.45
C ASP A 38 -45.24 -28.27 44.19
N GLY A 39 -44.69 -29.49 44.33
CA GLY A 39 -43.24 -29.73 44.40
C GLY A 39 -42.49 -29.83 43.05
N LEU A 40 -43.18 -29.77 41.91
CA LEU A 40 -42.59 -30.03 40.58
C LEU A 40 -42.50 -28.80 39.66
N TYR A 41 -42.89 -27.60 40.12
CA TYR A 41 -43.18 -26.49 39.20
C TYR A 41 -42.44 -25.22 39.57
N SER A 42 -41.33 -24.93 38.86
CA SER A 42 -40.52 -23.73 39.07
C SER A 42 -40.72 -22.63 38.00
N ARG A 43 -41.44 -22.88 36.88
CA ARG A 43 -41.69 -21.87 35.82
C ARG A 43 -43.06 -22.01 35.14
N ASP A 44 -43.57 -20.92 34.56
CA ASP A 44 -44.98 -20.77 34.13
C ASP A 44 -45.40 -21.59 32.88
N PRO A 45 -44.66 -21.71 31.76
CA PRO A 45 -45.13 -22.46 30.57
C PRO A 45 -44.98 -24.00 30.64
N HIS A 46 -44.55 -24.56 31.77
CA HIS A 46 -44.24 -25.99 31.86
C HIS A 46 -45.42 -26.91 31.50
N PHE A 47 -46.65 -26.53 31.87
CA PHE A 47 -47.83 -27.35 31.57
C PHE A 47 -48.17 -27.41 30.08
N ILE A 48 -47.80 -26.39 29.30
CA ILE A 48 -48.02 -26.35 27.84
C ILE A 48 -47.12 -27.39 27.18
N PHE A 49 -45.84 -27.45 27.55
CA PHE A 49 -44.91 -28.47 27.04
C PHE A 49 -45.33 -29.89 27.43
N GLU A 50 -45.91 -30.11 28.62
CA GLU A 50 -46.51 -31.39 28.98
C GLU A 50 -47.70 -31.77 28.07
N LEU A 51 -48.53 -30.81 27.68
CA LEU A 51 -49.64 -31.04 26.75
C LEU A 51 -49.13 -31.34 25.32
N ILE A 52 -48.11 -30.62 24.85
CA ILE A 52 -47.44 -30.91 23.57
C ILE A 52 -46.85 -32.33 23.60
N GLN A 53 -46.19 -32.70 24.68
CA GLN A 53 -45.61 -34.03 24.85
C GLN A 53 -46.69 -35.11 24.90
N ASN A 54 -47.83 -34.86 25.57
CA ASN A 54 -48.97 -35.78 25.56
C ASN A 54 -49.50 -36.00 24.13
N ALA A 55 -49.62 -34.93 23.34
CA ALA A 55 -50.00 -35.04 21.95
C ALA A 55 -48.95 -35.82 21.13
N GLU A 56 -47.65 -35.54 21.28
CA GLU A 56 -46.60 -36.29 20.57
C GLU A 56 -46.63 -37.80 20.89
N ASP A 57 -47.03 -38.18 22.11
CA ASP A 57 -47.15 -39.57 22.52
C ASP A 57 -48.40 -40.27 21.94
N ASN A 58 -49.39 -39.53 21.45
CA ASN A 58 -50.64 -40.08 20.92
C ASN A 58 -50.46 -40.87 19.62
N SER A 59 -51.53 -41.57 19.22
CA SER A 59 -51.62 -42.29 17.95
C SER A 59 -52.50 -41.53 16.97
N TYR A 60 -52.11 -41.50 15.71
CA TYR A 60 -52.79 -40.73 14.67
C TYR A 60 -53.10 -41.62 13.47
N ASP A 61 -54.36 -41.61 13.05
CA ASP A 61 -54.79 -42.22 11.78
C ASP A 61 -54.76 -41.19 10.63
N GLU A 62 -54.80 -39.89 10.97
CA GLU A 62 -54.72 -38.80 10.00
C GLU A 62 -53.27 -38.56 9.54
N PRO A 63 -53.05 -38.19 8.26
CA PRO A 63 -51.72 -37.99 7.70
C PRO A 63 -51.01 -36.74 8.22
N LEU A 64 -51.73 -35.79 8.80
CA LEU A 64 -51.17 -34.55 9.37
C LEU A 64 -51.54 -34.46 10.87
N PRO A 65 -50.75 -35.08 11.77
CA PRO A 65 -50.94 -34.93 13.21
C PRO A 65 -50.78 -33.46 13.65
N SER A 66 -51.82 -32.90 14.28
CA SER A 66 -51.87 -31.49 14.65
C SER A 66 -52.38 -31.26 16.06
N LEU A 67 -51.85 -30.21 16.71
CA LEU A 67 -52.24 -29.76 18.04
C LEU A 67 -52.64 -28.29 18.00
N SER A 68 -53.86 -27.99 18.40
CA SER A 68 -54.39 -26.62 18.43
C SER A 68 -54.63 -26.14 19.85
N PHE A 69 -54.18 -24.93 20.15
CA PHE A 69 -54.48 -24.17 21.36
C PHE A 69 -55.41 -23.01 20.99
N TRP A 70 -56.65 -23.06 21.47
CA TRP A 70 -57.62 -21.99 21.31
C TRP A 70 -57.90 -21.33 22.66
N LEU A 71 -57.47 -20.08 22.81
CA LEU A 71 -57.69 -19.28 24.01
C LEU A 71 -58.89 -18.35 23.82
N THR A 72 -59.93 -18.56 24.63
CA THR A 72 -61.21 -17.82 24.55
C THR A 72 -61.48 -17.07 25.87
N LYS A 73 -62.03 -15.86 25.77
CA LYS A 73 -62.53 -15.09 26.93
C LYS A 73 -63.83 -15.64 27.48
N ILE A 74 -64.49 -16.52 26.74
CA ILE A 74 -65.72 -17.19 27.13
C ILE A 74 -65.38 -18.63 27.47
N ASP A 75 -65.58 -19.00 28.73
CA ASP A 75 -65.50 -20.39 29.18
C ASP A 75 -66.75 -21.19 28.73
N PRO A 76 -66.62 -22.17 27.82
CA PRO A 76 -67.74 -22.93 27.30
C PRO A 76 -68.30 -23.95 28.30
N THR A 77 -67.62 -24.19 29.42
CA THR A 77 -68.04 -25.13 30.48
C THR A 77 -68.93 -24.47 31.53
N GLY A 78 -68.91 -23.13 31.62
CA GLY A 78 -69.64 -22.36 32.60
C GLY A 78 -69.10 -22.48 34.03
N SER A 79 -67.79 -22.67 34.19
CA SER A 79 -67.15 -22.76 35.50
C SER A 79 -67.19 -21.40 36.23
N GLU A 80 -67.53 -21.42 37.52
CA GLU A 80 -67.63 -20.20 38.32
C GLU A 80 -66.25 -19.55 38.54
N GLY A 81 -66.14 -18.24 38.29
CA GLY A 81 -64.92 -17.48 38.53
C GLY A 81 -63.83 -17.65 37.47
N SER A 82 -64.12 -18.27 36.32
CA SER A 82 -63.15 -18.39 35.23
C SER A 82 -62.93 -17.06 34.50
N ASP A 83 -61.67 -16.75 34.21
CA ASP A 83 -61.24 -15.64 33.35
C ASP A 83 -61.03 -16.14 31.92
N GLY A 84 -62.02 -16.86 31.37
CA GLY A 84 -61.93 -17.53 30.07
C GLY A 84 -61.55 -19.01 30.15
N ALA A 85 -61.16 -19.59 29.01
CA ALA A 85 -60.75 -20.98 28.91
C ALA A 85 -59.67 -21.19 27.82
N LEU A 86 -58.74 -22.11 28.10
CA LEU A 86 -57.84 -22.67 27.10
C LEU A 86 -58.38 -24.01 26.60
N ILE A 87 -58.65 -24.09 25.30
CA ILE A 87 -59.17 -25.28 24.64
C ILE A 87 -58.04 -25.90 23.82
N ILE A 88 -57.64 -27.10 24.19
CA ILE A 88 -56.64 -27.89 23.46
C ILE A 88 -57.37 -28.92 22.60
N GLN A 89 -57.07 -28.94 21.31
CA GLN A 89 -57.65 -29.87 20.34
C GLN A 89 -56.55 -30.69 19.69
N ASN A 90 -56.72 -32.01 19.61
CA ASN A 90 -55.77 -32.91 18.97
C ASN A 90 -56.51 -33.95 18.11
N ASN A 91 -56.07 -34.13 16.86
CA ASN A 91 -56.69 -35.03 15.89
C ASN A 91 -56.22 -36.50 16.01
N GLU A 92 -55.88 -36.92 17.22
CA GLU A 92 -55.52 -38.31 17.51
C GLU A 92 -56.71 -39.28 17.40
N THR A 93 -56.44 -40.58 17.49
CA THR A 93 -57.46 -41.64 17.54
C THR A 93 -58.38 -41.56 18.77
N GLY A 94 -57.94 -40.85 19.81
CA GLY A 94 -58.66 -40.59 21.05
C GLY A 94 -58.46 -41.67 22.13
N PHE A 95 -58.98 -41.39 23.32
CA PHE A 95 -58.67 -42.14 24.55
C PHE A 95 -59.26 -43.55 24.55
N CYS A 96 -58.48 -44.52 25.00
CA CYS A 96 -58.92 -45.88 25.34
C CYS A 96 -59.21 -46.03 26.86
N LEU A 97 -59.68 -47.22 27.27
CA LEU A 97 -59.92 -47.54 28.69
C LEU A 97 -58.64 -47.32 29.51
N GLU A 98 -57.52 -47.85 29.02
CA GLU A 98 -56.23 -47.79 29.71
C GLU A 98 -55.73 -46.36 29.89
N ASN A 99 -55.97 -45.47 28.90
CA ASN A 99 -55.59 -44.06 29.04
C ASN A 99 -56.33 -43.38 30.20
N VAL A 100 -57.64 -43.64 30.31
CA VAL A 100 -58.48 -43.05 31.37
C VAL A 100 -58.14 -43.63 32.74
N ASP A 101 -57.86 -44.93 32.83
CA ASP A 101 -57.40 -45.57 34.06
C ASP A 101 -56.10 -44.93 34.57
N ALA A 102 -55.10 -44.81 33.69
CA ALA A 102 -53.83 -44.18 34.05
C ALA A 102 -54.00 -42.71 34.44
N LEU A 103 -54.87 -41.98 33.73
CA LEU A 103 -55.19 -40.59 34.07
C LEU A 103 -55.85 -40.46 35.45
N CYS A 104 -56.64 -41.44 35.85
CA CYS A 104 -57.35 -41.49 37.14
C CYS A 104 -56.58 -42.23 38.24
N ALA A 105 -55.30 -42.54 38.02
CA ALA A 105 -54.42 -43.16 38.99
C ALA A 105 -53.37 -42.17 39.53
N VAL A 106 -52.72 -42.53 40.65
CA VAL A 106 -51.61 -41.75 41.21
C VAL A 106 -50.31 -42.38 40.78
N GLY A 107 -49.62 -41.75 39.82
CA GLY A 107 -48.28 -42.16 39.41
C GLY A 107 -48.22 -43.25 38.33
N GLU A 108 -49.34 -43.59 37.69
CA GLU A 108 -49.38 -44.58 36.60
C GLU A 108 -49.43 -43.93 35.22
N THR A 109 -48.86 -44.60 34.21
CA THR A 109 -48.80 -44.12 32.83
C THR A 109 -48.99 -45.27 31.87
N THR A 110 -49.65 -44.99 30.74
CA THR A 110 -49.81 -45.95 29.62
C THR A 110 -48.65 -45.91 28.63
N LYS A 111 -47.71 -44.98 28.81
CA LYS A 111 -46.62 -44.72 27.85
C LYS A 111 -45.49 -45.73 28.02
N GLN A 112 -44.97 -46.27 26.91
CA GLN A 112 -43.89 -47.25 26.91
C GLN A 112 -42.55 -46.62 27.30
N LYS A 113 -41.70 -47.35 28.03
CA LYS A 113 -40.36 -46.91 28.48
C LYS A 113 -39.36 -46.64 27.34
N ALA A 114 -39.72 -46.93 26.09
CA ALA A 114 -38.78 -47.03 24.97
C ALA A 114 -38.36 -45.68 24.35
N GLN A 115 -39.01 -44.55 24.67
CA GLN A 115 -38.76 -43.26 23.98
C GLN A 115 -38.25 -42.11 24.87
N GLY A 116 -37.87 -42.35 26.13
CA GLY A 116 -37.16 -41.33 26.94
C GLY A 116 -38.02 -40.14 27.41
N TYR A 117 -39.30 -40.14 27.12
CA TYR A 117 -40.20 -39.05 27.49
C TYR A 117 -40.59 -39.08 28.98
N ILE A 118 -40.71 -37.91 29.61
CA ILE A 118 -41.08 -37.71 31.03
C ILE A 118 -42.56 -38.10 31.33
N GLY A 119 -43.21 -38.82 30.43
CA GLY A 119 -44.48 -39.50 30.67
C GLY A 119 -44.41 -40.64 31.70
N GLU A 120 -43.22 -41.03 32.15
CA GLU A 120 -42.94 -42.17 33.04
C GLU A 120 -43.56 -42.09 34.44
N LYS A 121 -43.88 -40.89 34.91
CA LYS A 121 -44.33 -40.67 36.30
C LYS A 121 -45.84 -40.59 36.48
N GLY A 122 -46.64 -40.58 35.41
CA GLY A 122 -48.11 -40.51 35.54
C GLY A 122 -48.67 -39.21 36.15
N ILE A 123 -47.87 -38.14 36.19
CA ILE A 123 -48.21 -36.86 36.83
C ILE A 123 -48.19 -35.65 35.88
N GLY A 124 -47.68 -35.81 34.65
CA GLY A 124 -47.51 -34.72 33.69
C GLY A 124 -48.82 -33.99 33.39
N PHE A 125 -49.91 -34.71 33.15
CA PHE A 125 -51.23 -34.08 32.96
C PHE A 125 -51.69 -33.27 34.17
N LYS A 126 -51.27 -33.63 35.40
CA LYS A 126 -51.71 -32.92 36.62
C LYS A 126 -51.16 -31.49 36.70
N SER A 127 -50.18 -31.12 35.87
CA SER A 127 -49.70 -29.74 35.77
C SER A 127 -50.78 -28.75 35.32
N VAL A 128 -51.84 -29.21 34.63
CA VAL A 128 -52.94 -28.33 34.19
C VAL A 128 -53.72 -27.75 35.38
N PHE A 129 -53.67 -28.37 36.56
CA PHE A 129 -54.35 -27.86 37.75
C PHE A 129 -53.77 -26.56 38.30
N ARG A 130 -52.59 -26.16 37.79
CA ARG A 130 -52.01 -24.84 38.06
C ARG A 130 -52.83 -23.70 37.45
N VAL A 131 -53.57 -23.97 36.38
CA VAL A 131 -54.35 -22.96 35.66
C VAL A 131 -55.86 -23.18 35.77
N THR A 132 -56.29 -24.40 36.11
CA THR A 132 -57.71 -24.76 36.22
C THR A 132 -58.01 -25.61 37.45
N GLU A 133 -59.20 -25.47 38.04
CA GLU A 133 -59.68 -26.33 39.13
C GLU A 133 -60.44 -27.56 38.62
N ASN A 134 -60.83 -27.56 37.35
CA ASN A 134 -61.70 -28.59 36.79
C ASN A 134 -61.44 -28.78 35.29
N PRO A 135 -60.33 -29.41 34.88
CA PRO A 135 -60.10 -29.76 33.48
C PRO A 135 -61.20 -30.69 32.95
N HIS A 136 -61.77 -30.35 31.79
CA HIS A 136 -62.77 -31.15 31.08
C HIS A 136 -62.11 -31.88 29.90
N ILE A 137 -62.47 -33.14 29.69
CA ILE A 137 -61.91 -34.00 28.65
C ILE A 137 -63.06 -34.62 27.85
N PHE A 138 -62.97 -34.47 26.53
CA PHE A 138 -63.89 -35.07 25.56
C PHE A 138 -63.07 -35.80 24.51
N SER A 139 -63.13 -37.13 24.49
CA SER A 139 -62.33 -37.93 23.56
C SER A 139 -62.95 -39.31 23.35
N ASN A 140 -63.14 -39.73 22.09
CA ASN A 140 -63.60 -41.06 21.71
C ASN A 140 -64.82 -41.59 22.53
N GLY A 141 -65.82 -40.72 22.73
CA GLY A 141 -67.04 -41.04 23.47
C GLY A 141 -66.95 -40.90 25.01
N TYR A 142 -65.78 -40.59 25.57
CA TYR A 142 -65.63 -40.16 26.96
C TYR A 142 -65.97 -38.67 27.10
N HIS A 143 -66.84 -38.34 28.06
CA HIS A 143 -67.14 -36.97 28.45
C HIS A 143 -67.04 -36.85 29.97
N PHE A 144 -65.93 -36.34 30.50
CA PHE A 144 -65.75 -36.22 31.95
C PHE A 144 -64.86 -35.03 32.31
N CYS A 145 -64.94 -34.58 33.56
CA CYS A 145 -63.98 -33.66 34.15
C CYS A 145 -63.29 -34.28 35.35
N LEU A 146 -62.14 -33.71 35.73
CA LEU A 146 -61.37 -34.09 36.91
C LEU A 146 -61.30 -32.89 37.85
N PRO A 147 -62.16 -32.77 38.88
CA PRO A 147 -62.10 -31.64 39.79
C PRO A 147 -60.89 -31.74 40.75
N GLU A 148 -60.35 -30.60 41.13
CA GLU A 148 -59.31 -30.47 42.16
C GLU A 148 -59.81 -30.95 43.53
N ARG A 149 -61.13 -30.96 43.75
CA ARG A 149 -61.77 -31.54 44.93
C ARG A 149 -63.08 -32.23 44.53
N ASP A 150 -63.21 -33.52 44.82
CA ASP A 150 -64.48 -34.23 44.69
C ASP A 150 -65.25 -34.19 46.01
N GLU A 151 -66.49 -33.69 45.99
CA GLU A 151 -67.31 -33.51 47.20
C GLU A 151 -67.70 -34.82 47.90
N GLN A 152 -67.73 -35.94 47.18
CA GLN A 152 -68.20 -37.23 47.71
C GLN A 152 -67.08 -38.00 48.41
N THR A 153 -65.87 -37.96 47.86
CA THR A 153 -64.74 -38.77 48.31
C THR A 153 -63.63 -37.95 48.94
N GLY A 154 -63.59 -36.64 48.68
CA GLY A 154 -62.48 -35.76 49.03
C GLY A 154 -61.21 -36.00 48.20
N LEU A 155 -61.21 -36.97 47.28
CA LEU A 155 -60.06 -37.30 46.42
C LEU A 155 -60.13 -36.48 45.13
N GLY A 156 -59.43 -35.35 45.10
CA GLY A 156 -59.29 -34.51 43.91
C GLY A 156 -58.34 -35.08 42.86
N TYR A 157 -58.20 -34.40 41.72
CA TYR A 157 -57.23 -34.65 40.64
C TYR A 157 -57.42 -35.94 39.84
N ILE A 158 -57.87 -37.02 40.47
CA ILE A 158 -57.95 -38.37 39.89
C ILE A 158 -59.37 -38.94 39.82
N MET A 159 -60.35 -38.24 40.39
CA MET A 159 -61.73 -38.73 40.50
C MET A 159 -62.58 -38.20 39.34
N PRO A 160 -62.88 -38.99 38.30
CA PRO A 160 -63.59 -38.48 37.13
C PRO A 160 -65.07 -38.25 37.43
N GLN A 161 -65.62 -37.15 36.91
CA GLN A 161 -67.05 -36.82 36.96
C GLN A 161 -67.63 -36.76 35.55
N TRP A 162 -68.67 -37.57 35.29
CA TRP A 162 -69.27 -37.64 33.95
C TRP A 162 -70.03 -36.37 33.59
N ILE A 163 -69.87 -35.92 32.34
CA ILE A 163 -70.56 -34.76 31.78
C ILE A 163 -71.66 -35.24 30.83
N ASN A 164 -72.91 -34.95 31.18
CA ASN A 164 -74.06 -35.41 30.39
C ASN A 164 -74.23 -34.66 29.06
N VAL A 165 -73.87 -33.38 29.04
CA VAL A 165 -74.03 -32.50 27.88
C VAL A 165 -72.69 -31.84 27.61
N PRO A 166 -71.95 -32.26 26.57
CA PRO A 166 -70.72 -31.56 26.18
C PRO A 166 -71.06 -30.13 25.72
N PRO A 167 -70.12 -29.17 25.83
CA PRO A 167 -70.29 -27.84 25.26
C PRO A 167 -70.71 -27.87 23.79
N ALA A 168 -71.51 -26.89 23.39
CA ALA A 168 -71.93 -26.72 22.00
C ALA A 168 -70.69 -26.48 21.10
N ASP A 169 -70.78 -26.91 19.84
CA ASP A 169 -69.76 -26.67 18.80
C ASP A 169 -68.42 -27.44 18.94
N LEU A 170 -68.28 -28.35 19.90
CA LEU A 170 -67.12 -29.26 19.97
C LEU A 170 -67.16 -30.33 18.88
N ASN A 171 -66.03 -30.54 18.20
CA ASN A 171 -65.87 -31.67 17.28
C ASN A 171 -65.51 -32.95 18.03
N LEU A 172 -66.50 -33.72 18.46
CA LEU A 172 -66.30 -34.94 19.26
C LEU A 172 -65.58 -36.09 18.52
N THR A 173 -65.21 -35.93 17.25
CA THR A 173 -64.32 -36.88 16.55
C THR A 173 -62.85 -36.69 16.91
N GLN A 174 -62.50 -35.61 17.61
CA GLN A 174 -61.14 -35.28 18.04
C GLN A 174 -61.08 -35.19 19.57
N THR A 175 -59.88 -35.35 20.13
CA THR A 175 -59.66 -35.12 21.56
C THR A 175 -59.70 -33.63 21.87
N HIS A 176 -60.55 -33.24 22.82
CA HIS A 176 -60.65 -31.90 23.36
C HIS A 176 -60.36 -31.91 24.85
N ILE A 177 -59.41 -31.08 25.29
CA ILE A 177 -59.14 -30.80 26.70
C ILE A 177 -59.44 -29.32 26.92
N ILE A 178 -60.44 -29.01 27.74
CA ILE A 178 -60.81 -27.64 28.07
C ILE A 178 -60.35 -27.35 29.49
N LEU A 179 -59.58 -26.27 29.63
CA LEU A 179 -59.06 -25.77 30.89
C LEU A 179 -59.72 -24.41 31.20
N PRO A 180 -60.82 -24.39 31.98
CA PRO A 180 -61.37 -23.15 32.51
C PRO A 180 -60.34 -22.42 33.38
N LEU A 181 -60.03 -21.16 33.08
CA LEU A 181 -58.98 -20.39 33.76
C LEU A 181 -59.48 -19.85 35.11
N THR A 182 -59.61 -20.73 36.09
CA THR A 182 -60.18 -20.42 37.41
C THR A 182 -59.13 -19.99 38.44
N LYS A 183 -57.83 -20.14 38.12
CA LYS A 183 -56.73 -19.74 39.00
C LYS A 183 -56.34 -18.29 38.76
N ALA A 184 -56.43 -17.45 39.78
CA ALA A 184 -56.22 -16.00 39.68
C ALA A 184 -54.82 -15.60 39.17
N GLU A 185 -53.80 -16.43 39.37
CA GLU A 185 -52.43 -16.21 38.88
C GLU A 185 -52.28 -16.45 37.36
N PHE A 186 -53.21 -17.20 36.75
CA PHE A 186 -53.16 -17.67 35.36
C PHE A 186 -54.45 -17.33 34.59
N GLY A 187 -54.81 -16.04 34.60
CA GLY A 187 -55.92 -15.50 33.80
C GLY A 187 -55.61 -15.45 32.29
N TYR A 188 -56.57 -14.97 31.50
CA TYR A 188 -56.49 -14.95 30.03
C TYR A 188 -55.18 -14.36 29.52
N ASP A 189 -54.82 -13.14 29.97
CA ASP A 189 -53.67 -12.40 29.45
C ASP A 189 -52.33 -13.12 29.74
N LYS A 190 -52.23 -13.83 30.87
CA LYS A 190 -51.02 -14.57 31.23
C LYS A 190 -50.86 -15.82 30.38
N ILE A 191 -51.95 -16.55 30.13
CA ILE A 191 -51.94 -17.72 29.24
C ILE A 191 -51.64 -17.29 27.80
N GLU A 192 -52.18 -16.14 27.36
CA GLU A 192 -51.85 -15.58 26.05
C GLU A 192 -50.35 -15.31 25.92
N GLU A 193 -49.73 -14.63 26.89
CA GLU A 193 -48.27 -14.43 26.92
C GLU A 193 -47.51 -15.75 26.78
N MET A 194 -47.88 -16.76 27.56
CA MET A 194 -47.21 -18.07 27.57
C MET A 194 -47.36 -18.87 26.27
N LEU A 195 -48.53 -18.77 25.60
CA LEU A 195 -48.72 -19.40 24.29
C LEU A 195 -47.89 -18.69 23.21
N LEU A 196 -47.74 -17.37 23.31
CA LEU A 196 -46.94 -16.57 22.36
C LEU A 196 -45.42 -16.72 22.60
N GLU A 197 -45.00 -17.26 23.75
CA GLU A 197 -43.62 -17.66 24.05
C GLU A 197 -43.23 -19.01 23.40
N ILE A 198 -44.17 -19.77 22.84
CA ILE A 198 -43.84 -21.03 22.14
C ILE A 198 -43.06 -20.69 20.87
N GLU A 199 -41.78 -21.03 20.86
CA GLU A 199 -40.88 -20.78 19.74
C GLU A 199 -41.15 -21.78 18.60
N PRO A 200 -41.12 -21.33 17.32
CA PRO A 200 -41.39 -22.19 16.15
C PRO A 200 -40.57 -23.48 16.10
N GLU A 201 -39.29 -23.43 16.45
CA GLU A 201 -38.37 -24.56 16.47
C GLU A 201 -38.74 -25.66 17.48
N THR A 202 -39.72 -25.43 18.37
CA THR A 202 -40.28 -26.44 19.29
C THR A 202 -40.73 -27.70 18.54
N ILE A 203 -41.24 -27.55 17.31
CA ILE A 203 -41.73 -28.67 16.50
C ILE A 203 -40.61 -29.49 15.84
N LEU A 204 -39.40 -28.94 15.74
CA LEU A 204 -38.34 -29.41 14.86
C LEU A 204 -37.96 -30.88 15.10
N PHE A 205 -37.78 -31.25 16.37
CA PHE A 205 -37.34 -32.59 16.79
C PHE A 205 -38.48 -33.53 17.21
N LEU A 206 -39.73 -33.11 17.04
CA LEU A 206 -40.89 -33.98 17.26
C LEU A 206 -41.05 -34.97 16.10
N SER A 207 -41.40 -36.21 16.42
CA SER A 207 -41.42 -37.32 15.47
C SER A 207 -42.80 -37.51 14.82
N LYS A 208 -43.89 -37.20 15.54
CA LYS A 208 -45.27 -37.38 15.06
C LYS A 208 -45.92 -36.06 14.70
N LEU A 209 -45.95 -35.09 15.62
CA LEU A 209 -46.62 -33.80 15.39
C LEU A 209 -45.99 -33.03 14.23
N GLN A 210 -46.84 -32.56 13.32
CA GLN A 210 -46.44 -31.80 12.11
C GLN A 210 -47.02 -30.38 12.09
N GLU A 211 -48.05 -30.08 12.89
CA GLU A 211 -48.64 -28.74 12.98
C GLU A 211 -48.96 -28.35 14.44
N PHE A 212 -48.60 -27.13 14.81
CA PHE A 212 -49.18 -26.40 15.94
C PHE A 212 -50.06 -25.26 15.45
N ARG A 213 -51.22 -25.06 16.08
CA ARG A 213 -52.07 -23.90 15.83
C ARG A 213 -52.38 -23.18 17.13
N ILE A 214 -52.28 -21.86 17.15
CA ILE A 214 -52.55 -21.01 18.31
C ILE A 214 -53.52 -19.91 17.88
N THR A 215 -54.74 -19.94 18.41
CA THR A 215 -55.78 -18.97 18.10
C THR A 215 -56.24 -18.29 19.39
N THR A 216 -56.39 -16.97 19.38
CA THR A 216 -56.86 -16.20 20.54
C THR A 216 -57.94 -15.18 20.18
N ASP A 217 -58.83 -14.88 21.13
CA ASP A 217 -59.91 -13.89 20.96
C ASP A 217 -59.41 -12.45 20.76
N THR A 218 -58.12 -12.17 20.98
CA THR A 218 -57.50 -10.87 20.67
C THR A 218 -57.16 -10.71 19.18
N GLY A 219 -57.43 -11.72 18.36
CA GLY A 219 -57.19 -11.73 16.92
C GLY A 219 -55.80 -12.22 16.54
N THR A 220 -55.22 -13.13 17.35
CA THR A 220 -54.06 -13.92 16.96
C THR A 220 -54.53 -15.24 16.36
N ASP A 221 -54.03 -15.59 15.18
CA ASP A 221 -54.15 -16.92 14.58
C ASP A 221 -52.78 -17.29 14.02
N LEU A 222 -52.08 -18.22 14.65
CA LEU A 222 -50.72 -18.63 14.32
C LEU A 222 -50.70 -20.12 14.02
N ALA A 223 -50.10 -20.52 12.90
CA ALA A 223 -49.85 -21.90 12.52
C ALA A 223 -48.34 -22.10 12.34
N ILE A 224 -47.81 -23.15 12.95
CA ILE A 224 -46.41 -23.57 12.86
C ILE A 224 -46.42 -24.96 12.24
N LEU A 225 -45.89 -25.11 11.04
CA LEU A 225 -45.89 -26.36 10.29
C LEU A 225 -44.46 -26.83 10.08
N LYS A 226 -44.25 -28.13 10.29
CA LYS A 226 -43.01 -28.82 9.97
C LYS A 226 -43.14 -29.52 8.63
N ASN A 227 -42.26 -29.20 7.70
CA ASN A 227 -42.12 -29.90 6.42
C ASN A 227 -40.77 -30.61 6.38
N ALA A 228 -40.79 -31.94 6.26
CA ALA A 228 -39.60 -32.78 6.21
C ALA A 228 -39.50 -33.62 4.91
N ASP A 229 -40.18 -33.18 3.83
CA ASP A 229 -40.22 -33.90 2.55
C ASP A 229 -38.84 -34.01 1.86
N GLU A 230 -37.95 -33.02 2.07
CA GLU A 230 -36.62 -32.93 1.45
C GLU A 230 -35.47 -33.24 2.44
N PHE A 231 -35.64 -34.25 3.30
CA PHE A 231 -34.62 -34.64 4.29
C PHE A 231 -33.21 -34.83 3.66
N PRO A 232 -32.14 -34.23 4.23
CA PRO A 232 -32.01 -33.69 5.59
C PRO A 232 -32.45 -32.23 5.78
N LYS A 233 -32.94 -31.55 4.73
CA LYS A 233 -33.50 -30.21 4.87
C LYS A 233 -34.91 -30.30 5.48
N ILE A 234 -35.15 -29.53 6.54
CA ILE A 234 -36.46 -29.38 7.18
C ILE A 234 -36.83 -27.89 7.16
N GLU A 235 -38.06 -27.61 6.78
CA GLU A 235 -38.61 -26.25 6.76
C GLU A 235 -39.65 -26.12 7.88
N VAL A 236 -39.52 -25.06 8.67
CA VAL A 236 -40.51 -24.67 9.68
C VAL A 236 -41.24 -23.45 9.14
N LEU A 237 -42.47 -23.67 8.67
CA LEU A 237 -43.34 -22.63 8.14
C LEU A 237 -44.17 -22.03 9.27
N VAL A 238 -44.07 -20.71 9.43
CA VAL A 238 -44.82 -19.95 10.43
C VAL A 238 -45.76 -19.00 9.69
N GLU A 239 -47.06 -19.25 9.75
CA GLU A 239 -48.09 -18.43 9.11
C GLU A 239 -49.09 -17.92 10.12
N GLY A 240 -49.60 -16.72 9.92
CA GLY A 240 -50.65 -16.26 10.81
C GLY A 240 -51.12 -14.85 10.57
N SER A 241 -52.00 -14.40 11.46
CA SER A 241 -52.43 -13.02 11.58
C SER A 241 -52.33 -12.56 13.03
N ARG A 242 -51.86 -11.33 13.23
CA ARG A 242 -51.92 -10.61 14.52
C ARG A 242 -52.53 -9.24 14.27
N GLN A 243 -53.60 -8.90 14.98
CA GLN A 243 -54.28 -7.60 14.84
C GLN A 243 -54.58 -7.23 13.37
N ASP A 244 -55.17 -8.17 12.62
CA ASP A 244 -55.53 -8.04 11.19
C ASP A 244 -54.36 -7.86 10.20
N ARG A 245 -53.11 -8.12 10.61
CA ARG A 245 -51.95 -8.19 9.72
C ARG A 245 -51.49 -9.62 9.53
N SER A 246 -51.54 -10.10 8.29
CA SER A 246 -51.00 -11.41 7.92
C SER A 246 -49.47 -11.38 7.87
N PHE A 247 -48.84 -12.44 8.37
CA PHE A 247 -47.42 -12.71 8.22
C PHE A 247 -47.20 -14.17 7.80
N SER A 248 -46.09 -14.42 7.13
CA SER A 248 -45.62 -15.74 6.75
C SER A 248 -44.10 -15.69 6.71
N SER A 249 -43.45 -16.64 7.38
CA SER A 249 -42.00 -16.84 7.35
C SER A 249 -41.69 -18.33 7.28
N VAL A 250 -40.55 -18.64 6.67
CA VAL A 250 -40.02 -20.01 6.58
C VAL A 250 -38.62 -19.99 7.13
N ASP A 251 -38.38 -20.84 8.12
CA ASP A 251 -37.05 -21.08 8.68
C ASP A 251 -36.55 -22.45 8.18
N GLU A 252 -35.33 -22.47 7.66
CA GLU A 252 -34.73 -23.64 7.01
C GLU A 252 -33.60 -24.23 7.87
N PHE A 253 -33.65 -25.54 8.11
CA PHE A 253 -32.66 -26.25 8.91
C PHE A 253 -32.12 -27.47 8.17
N LEU A 254 -30.80 -27.70 8.25
CA LEU A 254 -30.21 -29.00 7.95
C LEU A 254 -30.16 -29.86 9.21
N VAL A 255 -30.98 -30.90 9.26
CA VAL A 255 -31.11 -31.79 10.42
C VAL A 255 -30.45 -33.13 10.17
N TYR A 256 -29.52 -33.50 11.05
CA TYR A 256 -28.78 -34.74 10.99
C TYR A 256 -29.07 -35.59 12.20
N THR A 257 -29.49 -36.83 11.97
CA THR A 257 -29.76 -37.80 13.04
C THR A 257 -28.89 -39.03 12.85
N LYS A 258 -28.32 -39.52 13.96
CA LYS A 258 -27.58 -40.79 13.98
C LYS A 258 -27.97 -41.59 15.21
N THR A 259 -28.24 -42.88 14.99
CA THR A 259 -28.50 -43.86 16.03
C THR A 259 -27.19 -44.41 16.60
N PHE A 260 -27.10 -44.48 17.92
CA PHE A 260 -25.96 -44.99 18.67
C PHE A 260 -26.38 -46.13 19.59
N HIS A 261 -25.55 -47.17 19.67
CA HIS A 261 -25.74 -48.24 20.65
C HIS A 261 -25.19 -47.80 22.01
N LYS A 262 -26.00 -47.97 23.06
CA LYS A 262 -25.63 -47.70 24.44
C LYS A 262 -24.55 -48.68 24.90
N PRO A 263 -23.40 -48.20 25.42
CA PRO A 263 -22.39 -49.08 26.02
C PRO A 263 -22.94 -49.82 27.24
N GLU A 264 -22.57 -51.09 27.41
CA GLU A 264 -23.06 -51.93 28.52
C GLU A 264 -22.81 -51.34 29.92
N LYS A 265 -21.74 -50.54 30.08
CA LYS A 265 -21.34 -49.89 31.33
C LYS A 265 -22.21 -48.69 31.72
N ILE A 266 -23.01 -48.16 30.78
CA ILE A 266 -23.85 -46.98 31.00
C ILE A 266 -25.22 -47.45 31.48
N HIS A 267 -25.54 -47.09 32.72
CA HIS A 267 -26.81 -47.43 33.36
C HIS A 267 -27.45 -46.17 33.91
N HIS A 268 -28.76 -46.06 33.69
CA HIS A 268 -29.60 -45.10 34.35
C HIS A 268 -30.93 -45.79 34.68
N GLU A 269 -31.45 -45.57 35.90
CA GLU A 269 -32.61 -46.28 36.45
C GLU A 269 -33.85 -46.19 35.55
N LYS A 270 -33.99 -45.09 34.80
CA LYS A 270 -35.12 -44.83 33.89
C LYS A 270 -34.91 -45.32 32.47
N ARG A 271 -33.75 -45.91 32.17
CA ARG A 271 -33.34 -46.26 30.80
C ARG A 271 -32.78 -47.69 30.69
N GLU A 272 -33.12 -48.56 31.63
CA GLU A 272 -32.59 -49.93 31.71
C GLU A 272 -32.90 -50.76 30.45
N GLU A 273 -34.09 -50.61 29.89
CA GLU A 273 -34.58 -51.39 28.73
C GLU A 273 -34.15 -50.80 27.37
N ILE A 274 -33.35 -49.72 27.37
CA ILE A 274 -32.94 -49.02 26.16
C ILE A 274 -31.51 -49.40 25.78
N ASN A 275 -31.34 -49.86 24.54
CA ASN A 275 -30.05 -50.25 23.98
C ASN A 275 -29.55 -49.31 22.88
N GLU A 276 -30.42 -48.48 22.31
CA GLU A 276 -30.08 -47.58 21.18
C GLU A 276 -30.77 -46.23 21.35
N ARG A 277 -30.10 -45.16 20.93
CA ARG A 277 -30.62 -43.79 20.93
C ARG A 277 -30.16 -42.95 19.77
N ASP A 278 -31.07 -42.09 19.33
CA ASP A 278 -30.80 -41.09 18.30
C ASP A 278 -30.27 -39.81 18.92
N VAL A 279 -29.25 -39.27 18.28
CA VAL A 279 -28.74 -37.92 18.52
C VAL A 279 -28.90 -37.13 17.24
N SER A 280 -29.47 -35.92 17.37
CA SER A 280 -29.70 -35.03 16.25
C SER A 280 -29.02 -33.68 16.43
N ILE A 281 -28.56 -33.11 15.32
CA ILE A 281 -28.05 -31.73 15.25
C ILE A 281 -28.78 -31.02 14.12
N ALA A 282 -29.23 -29.78 14.36
CA ALA A 282 -29.82 -28.94 13.33
C ALA A 282 -28.99 -27.69 13.10
N PHE A 283 -28.60 -27.44 11.85
CA PHE A 283 -27.88 -26.24 11.44
C PHE A 283 -28.84 -25.27 10.72
N PRO A 284 -29.03 -24.03 11.21
CA PRO A 284 -29.88 -23.05 10.56
C PRO A 284 -29.26 -22.55 9.24
N LEU A 285 -30.06 -22.40 8.19
CA LEU A 285 -29.59 -21.99 6.85
C LEU A 285 -29.88 -20.53 6.49
N ASP A 286 -30.87 -19.91 7.14
CA ASP A 286 -31.33 -18.56 6.81
C ASP A 286 -30.97 -17.55 7.91
N GLU A 287 -31.00 -16.26 7.57
CA GLU A 287 -30.63 -15.18 8.50
C GLU A 287 -31.62 -15.02 9.68
N ASN A 288 -32.87 -15.47 9.55
CA ASN A 288 -33.86 -15.40 10.64
C ASN A 288 -33.60 -16.48 11.68
N SER A 289 -33.20 -17.68 11.24
CA SER A 289 -32.92 -18.83 12.09
C SER A 289 -31.46 -18.91 12.58
N ALA A 290 -30.52 -18.17 11.97
CA ALA A 290 -29.10 -18.15 12.35
C ALA A 290 -28.83 -17.77 13.82
N GLY A 291 -29.76 -17.04 14.45
CA GLY A 291 -29.69 -16.69 15.88
C GLY A 291 -30.17 -17.80 16.83
N ILE A 292 -30.80 -18.86 16.33
CA ILE A 292 -31.42 -19.91 17.14
C ILE A 292 -30.32 -20.88 17.61
N ARG A 293 -30.04 -20.88 18.92
CA ARG A 293 -29.03 -21.73 19.53
C ARG A 293 -29.57 -22.37 20.79
N LYS A 294 -30.06 -23.61 20.67
CA LYS A 294 -30.78 -24.30 21.75
C LYS A 294 -30.41 -25.76 21.87
N ILE A 295 -30.53 -26.25 23.10
CA ILE A 295 -30.46 -27.67 23.44
C ILE A 295 -31.87 -28.18 23.64
N PHE A 296 -32.14 -29.32 23.04
CA PHE A 296 -33.39 -30.04 23.08
C PHE A 296 -33.20 -31.39 23.77
N ALA A 297 -34.21 -31.76 24.54
CA ALA A 297 -34.54 -33.14 24.85
C ALA A 297 -35.91 -33.42 24.24
N TYR A 298 -35.93 -33.46 22.90
CA TYR A 298 -37.10 -33.42 22.01
C TYR A 298 -37.91 -32.11 22.04
N LEU A 299 -38.01 -31.47 23.21
CA LEU A 299 -38.52 -30.12 23.42
C LEU A 299 -37.38 -29.19 23.89
N PRO A 300 -37.52 -27.86 23.72
CA PRO A 300 -36.52 -26.90 24.17
C PRO A 300 -36.20 -27.02 25.67
N VAL A 301 -34.93 -27.01 26.02
CA VAL A 301 -34.43 -27.11 27.42
C VAL A 301 -33.75 -25.81 27.85
N SER A 302 -32.71 -25.42 27.12
CA SER A 302 -31.89 -24.23 27.41
C SER A 302 -31.20 -23.75 26.14
N ASP A 303 -30.71 -22.52 26.16
CA ASP A 303 -29.89 -22.00 25.07
C ASP A 303 -28.47 -22.61 25.11
N THR A 304 -27.74 -22.51 24.00
CA THR A 304 -26.34 -22.93 23.89
C THR A 304 -25.51 -21.91 23.11
N ASP A 305 -24.19 -21.92 23.32
CA ASP A 305 -23.28 -21.05 22.59
C ASP A 305 -22.90 -21.61 21.21
N PHE A 306 -23.18 -22.90 20.93
CA PHE A 306 -22.87 -23.54 19.65
C PHE A 306 -23.71 -22.96 18.49
N PRO A 307 -23.16 -22.84 17.27
CA PRO A 307 -23.86 -22.29 16.10
C PRO A 307 -24.88 -23.27 15.47
N PHE A 308 -25.41 -24.20 16.26
CA PHE A 308 -26.36 -25.23 15.84
C PHE A 308 -27.17 -25.71 17.06
N LEU A 309 -28.32 -26.33 16.78
CA LEU A 309 -29.18 -26.92 17.81
C LEU A 309 -28.74 -28.35 18.08
N ILE A 310 -28.78 -28.76 19.35
CA ILE A 310 -28.40 -30.12 19.79
C ILE A 310 -29.64 -30.81 20.36
N ASN A 311 -29.97 -32.00 19.90
CA ASN A 311 -31.07 -32.79 20.41
C ASN A 311 -30.64 -34.22 20.78
N ALA A 312 -30.93 -34.64 22.00
CA ALA A 312 -30.76 -36.03 22.46
C ALA A 312 -31.68 -36.34 23.65
N ASP A 313 -31.84 -37.61 24.00
CA ASP A 313 -32.59 -38.07 25.20
C ASP A 313 -31.86 -37.74 26.50
N PHE A 314 -31.59 -36.46 26.77
CA PHE A 314 -30.86 -36.02 27.96
C PHE A 314 -31.70 -36.16 29.23
N ILE A 315 -31.05 -36.58 30.32
CA ILE A 315 -31.62 -36.54 31.67
C ILE A 315 -31.52 -35.10 32.19
N LEU A 316 -32.67 -34.48 32.44
CA LEU A 316 -32.78 -33.09 32.86
C LEU A 316 -32.79 -32.94 34.39
N THR A 317 -32.47 -31.73 34.87
CA THR A 317 -32.64 -31.34 36.28
C THR A 317 -34.12 -31.36 36.69
N SER A 318 -34.41 -31.28 38.00
CA SER A 318 -35.80 -31.22 38.47
C SER A 318 -36.58 -30.01 37.94
N SER A 319 -35.92 -28.88 37.68
CA SER A 319 -36.53 -27.70 37.05
C SER A 319 -36.74 -27.88 35.53
N ARG A 320 -36.06 -28.86 34.92
CA ARG A 320 -36.02 -29.12 33.46
C ARG A 320 -35.44 -27.99 32.63
N GLU A 321 -34.75 -27.04 33.26
CA GLU A 321 -34.06 -25.90 32.61
C GLU A 321 -32.59 -26.20 32.31
N GLY A 322 -32.15 -27.44 32.50
CA GLY A 322 -30.77 -27.82 32.24
C GLY A 322 -30.55 -29.32 32.26
N ILE A 323 -29.39 -29.72 31.74
CA ILE A 323 -28.95 -31.11 31.68
C ILE A 323 -28.22 -31.47 32.99
N GLN A 324 -28.47 -32.66 33.53
CA GLN A 324 -27.69 -33.17 34.66
C GLN A 324 -26.24 -33.42 34.23
N GLN A 325 -25.29 -32.71 34.83
CA GLN A 325 -23.88 -32.67 34.40
C GLN A 325 -23.14 -33.99 34.66
N ASP A 326 -23.30 -34.57 35.86
CA ASP A 326 -22.52 -35.75 36.29
C ASP A 326 -23.20 -37.10 35.94
N GLU A 327 -24.24 -37.08 35.13
CA GLU A 327 -25.01 -38.27 34.78
C GLU A 327 -24.31 -39.08 33.66
N PRO A 328 -23.88 -40.33 33.90
CA PRO A 328 -23.18 -41.14 32.90
C PRO A 328 -23.91 -41.28 31.57
N TRP A 329 -25.25 -41.29 31.60
CA TRP A 329 -26.07 -41.29 30.40
C TRP A 329 -25.86 -40.04 29.53
N ASN A 330 -25.83 -38.85 30.14
CA ASN A 330 -25.66 -37.58 29.44
C ASN A 330 -24.25 -37.41 28.90
N LEU A 331 -23.24 -37.84 29.67
CA LEU A 331 -21.85 -37.85 29.21
C LEU A 331 -21.69 -38.71 27.95
N TRP A 332 -22.30 -39.90 27.94
CA TRP A 332 -22.31 -40.76 26.75
C TRP A 332 -23.04 -40.11 25.56
N LEU A 333 -24.20 -39.47 25.78
CA LEU A 333 -24.90 -38.77 24.71
C LEU A 333 -24.09 -37.59 24.17
N MET A 334 -23.34 -36.86 25.01
CA MET A 334 -22.45 -35.80 24.54
C MET A 334 -21.25 -36.33 23.74
N ASP A 335 -20.71 -37.50 24.09
CA ASP A 335 -19.75 -38.19 23.23
C ASP A 335 -20.36 -38.49 21.84
N CYS A 336 -21.62 -38.91 21.82
CA CYS A 336 -22.35 -39.16 20.58
C CYS A 336 -22.60 -37.88 19.78
N VAL A 337 -22.98 -36.76 20.44
CA VAL A 337 -23.12 -35.43 19.82
C VAL A 337 -21.81 -35.03 19.15
N ALA A 338 -20.69 -35.14 19.87
CA ALA A 338 -19.37 -34.86 19.35
C ALA A 338 -19.04 -35.69 18.10
N GLU A 339 -19.43 -36.98 18.09
CA GLU A 339 -19.26 -37.84 16.93
C GLU A 339 -20.15 -37.43 15.74
N VAL A 340 -21.40 -37.01 15.97
CA VAL A 340 -22.29 -36.50 14.89
C VAL A 340 -21.69 -35.24 14.25
N ILE A 341 -21.14 -34.33 15.04
CA ILE A 341 -20.48 -33.11 14.53
C ILE A 341 -19.37 -33.50 13.55
N SER A 342 -18.47 -34.36 13.97
CA SER A 342 -17.29 -34.75 13.18
C SER A 342 -17.60 -35.62 11.97
N VAL A 343 -18.53 -36.57 12.09
CA VAL A 343 -18.78 -37.59 11.06
C VAL A 343 -19.90 -37.19 10.09
N LYS A 344 -20.76 -36.24 10.46
CA LYS A 344 -21.90 -35.80 9.65
C LYS A 344 -21.92 -34.31 9.39
N LEU A 345 -21.95 -33.48 10.44
CA LEU A 345 -22.12 -32.03 10.28
C LEU A 345 -20.99 -31.41 9.44
N LEU A 346 -19.74 -31.55 9.87
CA LEU A 346 -18.60 -30.94 9.16
C LEU A 346 -18.45 -31.41 7.70
N PRO A 347 -18.56 -32.73 7.38
CA PRO A 347 -18.61 -33.19 5.99
C PRO A 347 -19.69 -32.55 5.14
N LEU A 348 -20.92 -32.43 5.67
CA LEU A 348 -22.05 -31.93 4.89
C LEU A 348 -21.97 -30.42 4.71
N LEU A 349 -21.57 -29.68 5.74
CA LEU A 349 -21.29 -28.26 5.60
C LEU A 349 -20.18 -28.01 4.58
N LYS A 350 -19.18 -28.90 4.48
CA LYS A 350 -18.16 -28.83 3.42
C LYS A 350 -18.75 -29.09 2.03
N GLU A 351 -19.59 -30.12 1.87
CA GLU A 351 -20.24 -30.47 0.60
C GLU A 351 -21.16 -29.34 0.09
N ASP A 352 -21.92 -28.72 0.99
CA ASP A 352 -22.88 -27.64 0.69
C ASP A 352 -22.23 -26.25 0.66
N ARG A 353 -20.90 -26.15 0.82
CA ARG A 353 -20.12 -24.89 0.87
C ARG A 353 -20.52 -23.94 2.01
N LEU A 354 -21.02 -24.49 3.10
CA LEU A 354 -21.40 -23.79 4.33
C LEU A 354 -20.29 -23.83 5.41
N LEU A 355 -19.28 -24.69 5.24
CA LEU A 355 -18.09 -24.74 6.11
C LEU A 355 -17.16 -23.56 5.80
N THR A 356 -17.53 -22.38 6.30
CA THR A 356 -16.88 -21.10 6.03
C THR A 356 -16.02 -20.63 7.21
N VAL A 357 -15.18 -19.62 6.98
CA VAL A 357 -14.37 -18.98 8.04
C VAL A 357 -15.26 -18.39 9.15
N PRO A 358 -16.36 -17.67 8.87
CA PRO A 358 -17.29 -17.21 9.92
C PRO A 358 -17.88 -18.35 10.77
N PHE A 359 -18.31 -19.45 10.15
CA PHE A 359 -18.82 -20.61 10.91
C PHE A 359 -17.74 -21.20 11.82
N LEU A 360 -16.52 -21.37 11.31
CA LEU A 360 -15.40 -21.89 12.10
C LEU A 360 -14.98 -20.93 13.23
N GLU A 361 -15.09 -19.61 13.03
CA GLU A 361 -14.91 -18.60 14.08
C GLU A 361 -15.93 -18.73 15.19
N GLU A 362 -17.21 -18.87 14.85
CA GLU A 362 -18.27 -19.07 15.83
C GLU A 362 -18.09 -20.39 16.58
N LEU A 363 -17.81 -21.49 15.86
CA LEU A 363 -17.53 -22.78 16.47
C LEU A 363 -16.33 -22.71 17.41
N ALA A 364 -15.23 -22.06 17.00
CA ALA A 364 -14.06 -21.87 17.86
C ALA A 364 -14.40 -21.02 19.10
N SER A 365 -15.27 -20.01 18.96
CA SER A 365 -15.76 -19.22 20.09
C SER A 365 -16.54 -20.07 21.09
N SER A 366 -17.45 -20.94 20.63
CA SER A 366 -18.22 -21.84 21.51
C SER A 366 -17.35 -22.89 22.20
N LEU A 367 -16.20 -23.21 21.60
CA LEU A 367 -15.24 -24.17 22.14
C LEU A 367 -14.26 -23.56 23.14
N SER A 368 -14.11 -22.23 23.15
CA SER A 368 -13.13 -21.54 23.97
C SER A 368 -13.39 -21.72 25.47
N GLY A 369 -12.35 -22.10 26.21
CA GLY A 369 -12.41 -22.34 27.66
C GLY A 369 -12.81 -23.77 28.04
N LEU A 370 -13.37 -24.56 27.12
CA LEU A 370 -13.67 -25.98 27.38
C LEU A 370 -12.40 -26.80 27.58
N GLU A 371 -11.27 -26.38 27.02
CA GLU A 371 -9.97 -27.04 27.20
C GLU A 371 -9.47 -27.03 28.66
N GLU A 372 -10.01 -26.15 29.51
CA GLU A 372 -9.55 -25.96 30.89
C GLU A 372 -10.21 -26.92 31.89
N ASP A 373 -11.36 -27.54 31.53
CA ASP A 373 -12.11 -28.44 32.41
C ASP A 373 -12.63 -29.68 31.68
N GLU A 374 -11.90 -30.79 31.78
CA GLU A 374 -12.29 -32.09 31.23
C GLU A 374 -13.58 -32.66 31.84
N ARG A 375 -14.06 -32.10 32.97
CA ARG A 375 -15.34 -32.51 33.58
C ARG A 375 -16.53 -31.73 33.04
N ASN A 376 -16.31 -30.72 32.20
CA ASN A 376 -17.39 -29.99 31.55
C ASN A 376 -18.16 -30.94 30.62
N LEU A 377 -19.49 -30.93 30.70
CA LEU A 377 -20.38 -31.76 29.88
C LEU A 377 -20.14 -31.61 28.35
N PHE A 378 -19.69 -30.44 27.90
CA PHE A 378 -19.42 -30.15 26.49
C PHE A 378 -17.96 -30.43 26.06
N TYR A 379 -17.08 -30.81 26.99
CA TYR A 379 -15.69 -31.16 26.68
C TYR A 379 -15.53 -32.22 25.57
N PRO A 380 -16.38 -33.27 25.48
CA PRO A 380 -16.31 -34.23 24.37
C PRO A 380 -16.37 -33.58 22.99
N ILE A 381 -17.17 -32.51 22.83
CA ILE A 381 -17.28 -31.76 21.57
C ILE A 381 -15.94 -31.10 21.24
N PHE A 382 -15.33 -30.40 22.20
CA PHE A 382 -13.99 -29.81 22.02
C PHE A 382 -12.96 -30.86 21.60
N SER A 383 -12.86 -31.95 22.37
CA SER A 383 -11.87 -32.99 22.13
C SER A 383 -12.02 -33.62 20.75
N LYS A 384 -13.26 -33.94 20.33
CA LYS A 384 -13.54 -34.57 19.05
C LYS A 384 -13.36 -33.61 17.87
N VAL A 385 -13.84 -32.37 17.98
CA VAL A 385 -13.65 -31.36 16.92
C VAL A 385 -12.17 -31.08 16.73
N ARG A 386 -11.40 -30.92 17.82
CA ARG A 386 -9.95 -30.75 17.77
C ARG A 386 -9.27 -31.91 17.05
N GLU A 387 -9.54 -33.16 17.43
CA GLU A 387 -9.02 -34.35 16.76
C GLU A 387 -9.35 -34.36 15.26
N THR A 388 -10.60 -33.98 14.93
CA THR A 388 -11.13 -34.01 13.57
C THR A 388 -10.48 -32.95 12.69
N LEU A 389 -10.40 -31.70 13.14
CA LEU A 389 -9.71 -30.62 12.40
C LEU A 389 -8.21 -30.87 12.29
N MET A 390 -7.61 -31.57 13.27
CA MET A 390 -6.20 -31.94 13.23
C MET A 390 -5.88 -32.94 12.11
N THR A 391 -6.78 -33.90 11.85
CA THR A 391 -6.52 -35.06 11.00
C THR A 391 -7.24 -35.04 9.66
N GLN A 392 -8.37 -34.35 9.55
CA GLN A 392 -9.23 -34.33 8.36
C GLN A 392 -9.25 -32.96 7.68
N GLU A 393 -9.55 -32.95 6.39
CA GLU A 393 -9.49 -31.75 5.54
C GLU A 393 -10.75 -30.87 5.68
N PHE A 394 -10.82 -30.09 6.75
CA PHE A 394 -11.95 -29.20 7.06
C PHE A 394 -11.56 -27.73 7.26
N LEU A 395 -10.27 -27.39 7.18
CA LEU A 395 -9.83 -26.00 7.27
C LEU A 395 -9.75 -25.38 5.87
N PRO A 396 -10.42 -24.25 5.60
CA PRO A 396 -10.41 -23.62 4.28
C PRO A 396 -9.04 -23.04 3.95
N THR A 397 -8.59 -23.25 2.72
CA THR A 397 -7.28 -22.81 2.22
C THR A 397 -7.39 -21.57 1.34
N HIS A 398 -6.25 -20.93 1.07
CA HIS A 398 -6.17 -19.75 0.19
C HIS A 398 -6.68 -20.01 -1.25
N ASP A 399 -6.68 -21.26 -1.71
CA ASP A 399 -7.15 -21.70 -3.04
C ASP A 399 -8.59 -22.26 -3.03
N ASP A 400 -9.42 -21.87 -2.04
CA ASP A 400 -10.81 -22.32 -1.86
C ASP A 400 -10.97 -23.85 -1.70
N ALA A 401 -9.88 -24.55 -1.38
CA ALA A 401 -9.89 -25.96 -1.04
C ALA A 401 -9.94 -26.15 0.49
N PHE A 402 -9.70 -27.38 0.94
CA PHE A 402 -9.61 -27.69 2.37
C PHE A 402 -8.35 -28.47 2.68
N VAL A 403 -7.87 -28.33 3.92
CA VAL A 403 -6.69 -29.03 4.44
C VAL A 403 -6.89 -29.40 5.91
N SER A 404 -6.15 -30.39 6.40
CA SER A 404 -6.08 -30.71 7.83
C SER A 404 -5.06 -29.81 8.53
N ALA A 405 -5.21 -29.61 9.85
CA ALA A 405 -4.30 -28.73 10.58
C ALA A 405 -2.83 -29.21 10.53
N GLN A 406 -2.60 -30.53 10.50
CA GLN A 406 -1.24 -31.11 10.36
C GLN A 406 -0.54 -30.70 9.06
N ASN A 407 -1.30 -30.36 8.02
CA ASN A 407 -0.79 -29.97 6.70
C ASN A 407 -1.09 -28.48 6.40
N ALA A 408 -1.43 -27.70 7.43
CA ALA A 408 -1.80 -26.29 7.30
C ALA A 408 -0.70 -25.36 7.82
N MET A 409 -0.60 -24.17 7.21
CA MET A 409 0.16 -23.05 7.74
C MET A 409 -0.65 -21.76 7.63
N LEU A 410 -0.49 -20.86 8.59
CA LEU A 410 -1.04 -19.50 8.56
C LEU A 410 0.02 -18.53 8.03
N ALA A 411 -0.39 -17.56 7.23
CA ALA A 411 0.50 -16.46 6.84
C ALA A 411 0.15 -15.20 7.64
N ASP A 412 1.15 -14.47 8.11
CA ASP A 412 0.95 -13.17 8.77
C ASP A 412 0.54 -12.05 7.79
N ASN A 413 0.75 -12.27 6.48
CA ASN A 413 0.46 -11.35 5.41
C ASN A 413 -0.04 -12.06 4.15
N VAL A 414 -0.77 -11.32 3.31
CA VAL A 414 -1.38 -11.84 2.06
C VAL A 414 -0.37 -12.09 0.93
N GLY A 415 0.85 -11.56 1.04
CA GLY A 415 1.88 -11.73 0.01
C GLY A 415 2.54 -13.10 0.02
N LEU A 416 2.73 -13.71 1.20
CA LEU A 416 3.38 -15.02 1.34
C LEU A 416 2.62 -16.16 0.62
N PRO A 417 1.27 -16.26 0.71
CA PRO A 417 0.52 -17.25 -0.04
C PRO A 417 0.64 -17.09 -1.57
N GLY A 418 0.77 -15.86 -2.06
CA GLY A 418 1.01 -15.60 -3.49
C GLY A 418 2.42 -15.96 -3.95
N LEU A 419 3.41 -15.91 -3.05
CA LEU A 419 4.82 -16.17 -3.37
C LEU A 419 5.21 -17.65 -3.29
N LEU A 420 4.62 -18.40 -2.36
CA LEU A 420 4.99 -19.79 -2.07
C LEU A 420 3.82 -20.72 -2.39
N ASN A 421 3.98 -21.51 -3.45
CA ASN A 421 3.06 -22.61 -3.72
C ASN A 421 3.22 -23.75 -2.69
N PRO A 422 2.29 -24.72 -2.62
CA PRO A 422 2.34 -25.80 -1.62
C PRO A 422 3.64 -26.61 -1.62
N GLU A 423 4.24 -26.86 -2.78
CA GLU A 423 5.50 -27.63 -2.90
C GLU A 423 6.69 -26.82 -2.36
N GLN A 424 6.78 -25.54 -2.74
CA GLN A 424 7.81 -24.60 -2.26
C GLN A 424 7.69 -24.36 -0.75
N LEU A 425 6.46 -24.20 -0.24
CA LEU A 425 6.19 -24.05 1.18
C LEU A 425 6.70 -25.26 1.98
N SER A 426 6.34 -26.46 1.51
CA SER A 426 6.78 -27.71 2.13
C SER A 426 8.29 -27.87 2.12
N LEU A 427 8.93 -27.55 0.99
CA LEU A 427 10.38 -27.59 0.82
C LEU A 427 11.09 -26.62 1.77
N LEU A 428 10.63 -25.36 1.82
CA LEU A 428 11.25 -24.29 2.61
C LEU A 428 11.18 -24.56 4.12
N PHE A 429 10.08 -25.17 4.58
CA PHE A 429 9.88 -25.53 5.98
C PHE A 429 10.24 -26.99 6.30
N GLN A 430 10.84 -27.70 5.35
CA GLN A 430 11.32 -29.09 5.49
C GLN A 430 10.25 -30.05 6.00
N GLN A 431 9.02 -29.88 5.52
CA GLN A 431 7.88 -30.74 5.87
C GLN A 431 7.84 -31.96 4.97
N GLN A 432 7.46 -33.11 5.54
CA GLN A 432 7.33 -34.36 4.79
C GLN A 432 6.04 -34.41 3.95
N ASN A 433 4.98 -33.78 4.45
CA ASN A 433 3.70 -33.67 3.77
C ASN A 433 3.62 -32.34 3.00
N THR A 434 2.75 -32.32 1.99
CA THR A 434 2.43 -31.09 1.26
C THR A 434 1.64 -30.13 2.17
N MET A 435 2.26 -29.02 2.53
CA MET A 435 1.67 -27.94 3.31
C MET A 435 0.85 -27.01 2.43
N LYS A 436 -0.27 -26.50 2.96
CA LYS A 436 -1.09 -25.48 2.31
C LYS A 436 -1.29 -24.28 3.21
N TRP A 437 -1.43 -23.11 2.59
CA TRP A 437 -1.85 -21.90 3.27
C TRP A 437 -3.34 -21.95 3.59
N LEU A 438 -3.68 -21.64 4.84
CA LEU A 438 -5.05 -21.38 5.23
C LEU A 438 -5.56 -20.08 4.61
N SER A 439 -6.89 -19.92 4.58
CA SER A 439 -7.55 -18.74 4.02
C SER A 439 -6.99 -17.44 4.64
N PRO A 440 -6.69 -16.40 3.83
CA PRO A 440 -6.17 -15.11 4.31
C PRO A 440 -7.18 -14.31 5.15
N GLU A 441 -8.45 -14.73 5.18
CA GLU A 441 -9.46 -14.17 6.08
C GLU A 441 -9.16 -14.47 7.55
N ILE A 442 -8.45 -15.57 7.81
CA ILE A 442 -8.12 -16.04 9.15
C ILE A 442 -6.95 -15.21 9.69
N THR A 443 -7.26 -14.25 10.57
CA THR A 443 -6.27 -13.33 11.14
C THR A 443 -6.50 -13.13 12.63
N ALA A 444 -5.44 -12.82 13.38
CA ALA A 444 -5.52 -12.52 14.81
C ALA A 444 -6.48 -11.37 15.17
N ARG A 445 -6.79 -10.49 14.21
CA ARG A 445 -7.69 -9.33 14.41
C ARG A 445 -9.14 -9.59 14.04
N ARG A 446 -9.41 -10.30 12.94
CA ARG A 446 -10.79 -10.50 12.43
C ARG A 446 -11.44 -11.76 12.98
N THR A 447 -10.66 -12.82 13.17
CA THR A 447 -11.12 -14.16 13.56
C THR A 447 -10.29 -14.61 14.75
N GLN A 448 -10.42 -13.89 15.87
CA GLN A 448 -9.54 -14.05 17.03
C GLN A 448 -9.67 -15.45 17.64
N ASN A 449 -10.89 -16.00 17.72
CA ASN A 449 -11.13 -17.30 18.34
C ASN A 449 -10.59 -18.43 17.46
N LEU A 450 -10.88 -18.42 16.17
CA LEU A 450 -10.37 -19.41 15.21
C LEU A 450 -8.85 -19.32 15.10
N TRP A 451 -8.29 -18.12 14.96
CA TRP A 451 -6.83 -17.95 14.91
C TRP A 451 -6.17 -18.48 16.19
N GLY A 452 -6.74 -18.18 17.36
CA GLY A 452 -6.25 -18.71 18.65
C GLY A 452 -6.35 -20.23 18.73
N PHE A 453 -7.49 -20.80 18.33
CA PHE A 453 -7.72 -22.24 18.31
C PHE A 453 -6.72 -22.95 17.39
N LEU A 454 -6.50 -22.43 16.18
CA LEU A 454 -5.51 -22.98 15.23
C LEU A 454 -4.09 -22.94 15.81
N ARG A 455 -3.69 -21.82 16.42
CA ARG A 455 -2.32 -21.61 16.92
C ARG A 455 -2.02 -22.42 18.18
N TYR A 456 -2.95 -22.42 19.13
CA TYR A 456 -2.70 -22.95 20.48
C TYR A 456 -3.27 -24.35 20.69
N GLN A 457 -4.40 -24.69 20.04
CA GLN A 457 -5.05 -26.00 20.22
C GLN A 457 -4.68 -27.00 19.10
N LEU A 458 -4.53 -26.52 17.86
CA LEU A 458 -4.11 -27.33 16.71
C LEU A 458 -2.63 -27.19 16.33
N GLU A 459 -1.86 -26.34 17.03
CA GLU A 459 -0.42 -26.13 16.81
C GLU A 459 -0.05 -25.74 15.37
N VAL A 460 -0.96 -25.07 14.65
CA VAL A 460 -0.71 -24.57 13.29
C VAL A 460 0.33 -23.47 13.35
N THR A 461 1.40 -23.64 12.57
CA THR A 461 2.49 -22.65 12.51
C THR A 461 2.04 -21.43 11.69
N GLU A 462 2.15 -20.26 12.30
CA GLU A 462 2.06 -18.98 11.61
C GLU A 462 3.44 -18.59 11.11
N VAL A 463 3.55 -18.46 9.80
CA VAL A 463 4.76 -18.05 9.11
C VAL A 463 4.72 -16.55 8.96
N ASP A 464 5.62 -15.89 9.69
CA ASP A 464 5.89 -14.48 9.49
C ASP A 464 7.01 -14.24 8.48
N SER A 465 7.14 -12.96 8.13
CA SER A 465 8.14 -12.47 7.19
C SER A 465 9.60 -12.71 7.63
N ASP A 466 9.90 -12.66 8.93
CA ASP A 466 11.25 -12.93 9.47
C ASP A 466 11.57 -14.42 9.44
N MET A 467 10.61 -15.28 9.80
CA MET A 467 10.68 -16.73 9.68
C MET A 467 10.93 -17.15 8.23
N PHE A 468 10.18 -16.59 7.28
CA PHE A 468 10.41 -16.80 5.86
C PHE A 468 11.85 -16.42 5.46
N ALA A 469 12.30 -15.20 5.79
CA ALA A 469 13.64 -14.73 5.45
C ALA A 469 14.76 -15.57 6.08
N ARG A 470 14.57 -16.07 7.32
CA ARG A 470 15.52 -16.99 7.99
C ARG A 470 15.65 -18.32 7.27
N ARG A 471 14.56 -18.83 6.71
CA ARG A 471 14.50 -20.14 6.06
C ARG A 471 15.04 -20.14 4.63
N LEU A 472 15.11 -18.99 3.97
CA LEU A 472 15.74 -18.88 2.65
C LEU A 472 17.18 -19.39 2.69
N ASP A 473 17.53 -20.31 1.80
CA ASP A 473 18.89 -20.79 1.61
C ASP A 473 19.24 -20.91 0.12
N LYS A 474 20.51 -21.15 -0.16
CA LYS A 474 21.02 -21.25 -1.53
C LYS A 474 20.32 -22.37 -2.32
N THR A 475 20.09 -23.51 -1.68
CA THR A 475 19.49 -24.70 -2.31
C THR A 475 18.05 -24.44 -2.74
N PHE A 476 17.27 -23.74 -1.92
CA PHE A 476 15.91 -23.32 -2.25
C PHE A 476 15.91 -22.29 -3.38
N LEU A 477 16.75 -21.25 -3.28
CA LEU A 477 16.80 -20.15 -4.23
C LEU A 477 17.23 -20.60 -5.65
N GLU A 478 18.18 -21.52 -5.76
CA GLU A 478 18.65 -22.07 -7.05
C GLU A 478 17.58 -22.89 -7.79
N GLN A 479 16.56 -23.40 -7.09
CA GLN A 479 15.45 -24.15 -7.70
C GLN A 479 14.34 -23.26 -8.27
N GLN A 480 14.36 -21.96 -7.96
CA GLN A 480 13.28 -21.05 -8.36
C GLN A 480 13.46 -20.52 -9.78
N THR A 481 12.36 -20.15 -10.42
CA THR A 481 12.34 -19.55 -11.76
C THR A 481 12.65 -18.06 -11.71
N ASP A 482 12.94 -17.45 -12.86
CA ASP A 482 13.09 -15.99 -12.94
C ASP A 482 11.78 -15.27 -12.57
N ASP A 483 10.63 -15.78 -13.03
CA ASP A 483 9.30 -15.25 -12.66
C ASP A 483 9.10 -15.24 -11.14
N TRP A 484 9.52 -16.30 -10.44
CA TRP A 484 9.46 -16.34 -8.98
C TRP A 484 10.34 -15.26 -8.35
N PHE A 485 11.53 -14.99 -8.88
CA PHE A 485 12.39 -13.91 -8.39
C PHE A 485 11.79 -12.53 -8.63
N THR A 486 11.12 -12.33 -9.77
CA THR A 486 10.36 -11.10 -10.05
C THR A 486 9.31 -10.86 -8.98
N GLU A 487 8.46 -11.87 -8.70
CA GLU A 487 7.43 -11.76 -7.67
C GLU A 487 8.01 -11.66 -6.25
N PHE A 488 9.12 -12.34 -5.96
CA PHE A 488 9.85 -12.22 -4.68
C PHE A 488 10.36 -10.79 -4.44
N TYR A 489 10.99 -10.17 -5.44
CA TYR A 489 11.49 -8.80 -5.30
C TYR A 489 10.34 -7.78 -5.23
N LYS A 490 9.24 -8.01 -5.97
CA LYS A 490 8.00 -7.21 -5.86
C LYS A 490 7.39 -7.31 -4.48
N PHE A 491 7.30 -8.53 -3.94
CA PHE A 491 6.85 -8.80 -2.59
C PHE A 491 7.67 -8.01 -1.55
N LEU A 492 8.97 -7.81 -1.75
CA LEU A 492 9.81 -6.98 -0.88
C LEU A 492 9.67 -5.46 -1.10
N SER A 493 9.09 -5.02 -2.22
CA SER A 493 9.02 -3.60 -2.64
C SER A 493 7.72 -2.87 -2.25
N VAL A 494 6.56 -3.54 -2.32
CA VAL A 494 5.23 -2.88 -2.29
C VAL A 494 4.71 -2.69 -0.85
N GLY A 495 4.04 -1.58 -0.53
CA GLY A 495 3.63 -1.17 0.84
C GLY A 495 2.75 -2.09 1.70
N GLN A 496 2.46 -3.33 1.29
CA GLN A 496 1.95 -4.42 2.15
C GLN A 496 3.01 -5.52 2.41
N ALA A 497 4.27 -5.23 2.06
CA ALA A 497 5.46 -6.06 2.17
C ALA A 497 5.84 -6.39 3.62
N PRO A 498 6.73 -7.39 3.80
CA PRO A 498 7.43 -7.63 5.05
C PRO A 498 8.14 -6.36 5.57
N PRO A 499 8.40 -6.27 6.89
CA PRO A 499 9.02 -5.08 7.47
C PRO A 499 10.37 -4.79 6.80
N ARG A 500 10.56 -3.53 6.37
CA ARG A 500 11.78 -3.06 5.67
C ARG A 500 13.07 -3.39 6.44
N SER A 501 13.00 -3.58 7.76
CA SER A 501 14.13 -4.03 8.59
C SER A 501 14.76 -5.36 8.13
N LEU A 502 14.08 -6.18 7.32
CA LEU A 502 14.65 -7.39 6.74
C LEU A 502 15.78 -7.12 5.73
N TRP A 503 15.76 -5.96 5.05
CA TRP A 503 16.70 -5.64 3.98
C TRP A 503 17.21 -4.18 3.95
N VAL A 504 16.58 -3.25 4.67
CA VAL A 504 17.03 -1.87 4.86
C VAL A 504 17.82 -1.76 6.16
N ARG A 505 19.01 -1.17 6.08
CA ARG A 505 19.84 -0.90 7.25
C ARG A 505 19.34 0.36 7.97
N SER A 506 19.03 0.23 9.26
CA SER A 506 18.77 1.37 10.16
C SER A 506 20.04 1.76 10.91
N GLN A 507 20.20 3.05 11.21
CA GLN A 507 21.31 3.59 12.01
C GLN A 507 21.40 2.98 13.42
N TRP A 508 20.30 2.43 13.94
CA TRP A 508 20.20 1.84 15.27
C TRP A 508 20.52 0.33 15.29
N MET A 509 20.66 -0.31 14.14
CA MET A 509 20.92 -1.75 14.04
C MET A 509 22.42 -2.07 14.18
N ARG A 510 22.77 -2.94 15.15
CA ARG A 510 24.15 -3.42 15.37
C ARG A 510 24.60 -4.46 14.35
N THR A 511 23.68 -5.17 13.73
CA THR A 511 23.95 -6.22 12.75
C THR A 511 23.27 -5.90 11.43
N PRO A 512 23.91 -6.22 10.29
CA PRO A 512 23.27 -6.12 8.98
C PRO A 512 21.92 -6.83 8.92
N PRO A 513 20.97 -6.32 8.11
CA PRO A 513 19.69 -6.97 7.84
C PRO A 513 19.86 -8.42 7.41
N ILE A 514 18.89 -9.28 7.74
CA ILE A 514 19.02 -10.72 7.50
C ILE A 514 19.20 -11.07 6.02
N LEU A 515 18.49 -10.37 5.13
CA LEU A 515 18.54 -10.62 3.69
C LEU A 515 19.89 -10.24 3.06
N TRP A 516 20.71 -9.41 3.72
CA TRP A 516 22.08 -9.13 3.27
C TRP A 516 23.00 -10.35 3.36
N ARG A 517 22.65 -11.31 4.22
CA ARG A 517 23.43 -12.54 4.46
C ARG A 517 22.87 -13.74 3.70
N LYS A 518 21.85 -13.53 2.87
CA LYS A 518 21.23 -14.56 2.05
C LYS A 518 21.59 -14.30 0.59
N PRO A 519 21.84 -15.34 -0.23
CA PRO A 519 22.28 -15.17 -1.61
C PRO A 519 21.09 -14.84 -2.53
N ILE A 520 20.43 -13.71 -2.27
CA ILE A 520 19.17 -13.33 -2.91
C ILE A 520 19.35 -12.63 -4.26
N LEU A 521 20.56 -12.21 -4.64
CA LEU A 521 20.80 -11.61 -5.95
C LEU A 521 21.08 -12.70 -6.98
N ARG A 522 20.22 -12.80 -8.00
CA ARG A 522 20.41 -13.71 -9.13
C ARG A 522 21.18 -13.02 -10.25
N LEU A 523 22.33 -13.58 -10.62
CA LEU A 523 23.21 -13.05 -11.66
C LEU A 523 22.83 -13.54 -13.06
N GLN A 524 23.40 -12.91 -14.09
CA GLN A 524 23.14 -13.25 -15.50
C GLN A 524 23.46 -14.72 -15.85
N ASP A 525 24.48 -15.31 -15.20
CA ASP A 525 24.86 -16.72 -15.36
C ASP A 525 23.96 -17.70 -14.58
N GLY A 526 22.96 -17.18 -13.86
CA GLY A 526 22.05 -17.94 -13.01
C GLY A 526 22.59 -18.28 -11.62
N SER A 527 23.83 -17.88 -11.29
CA SER A 527 24.39 -18.02 -9.96
C SER A 527 23.81 -16.99 -8.98
N HIS A 528 24.00 -17.25 -7.68
CA HIS A 528 23.40 -16.47 -6.61
C HIS A 528 24.45 -15.93 -5.64
N VAL A 529 24.38 -14.64 -5.35
CA VAL A 529 25.30 -13.95 -4.45
C VAL A 529 24.56 -13.16 -3.37
N ASN A 530 25.22 -12.97 -2.23
CA ASN A 530 24.72 -12.08 -1.18
C ASN A 530 24.72 -10.64 -1.70
N PRO A 531 23.75 -9.78 -1.32
CA PRO A 531 23.75 -8.38 -1.69
C PRO A 531 25.06 -7.65 -1.39
N PHE A 532 25.62 -7.89 -0.19
CA PHE A 532 26.82 -7.21 0.29
C PHE A 532 27.87 -8.18 0.84
N GLY A 533 29.15 -7.82 0.70
CA GLY A 533 30.29 -8.52 1.29
C GLY A 533 30.54 -8.13 2.76
N GLU A 534 31.62 -8.65 3.36
CA GLU A 534 31.97 -8.40 4.77
C GLU A 534 32.18 -6.90 5.09
N ASN A 535 32.63 -6.12 4.12
CA ASN A 535 32.87 -4.68 4.24
C ASN A 535 31.66 -3.83 3.82
N GLU A 536 30.47 -4.44 3.68
CA GLU A 536 29.24 -3.77 3.22
C GLU A 536 29.35 -3.18 1.79
N SER A 537 30.31 -3.68 1.01
CA SER A 537 30.42 -3.38 -0.42
C SER A 537 29.45 -4.25 -1.22
N PRO A 538 28.80 -3.71 -2.26
CA PRO A 538 27.87 -4.48 -3.09
C PRO A 538 28.64 -5.56 -3.87
N ASN A 539 28.15 -6.80 -3.84
CA ASN A 539 28.78 -7.91 -4.59
C ASN A 539 28.33 -7.98 -6.05
N ALA A 540 27.32 -7.21 -6.43
CA ALA A 540 26.78 -7.16 -7.78
C ALA A 540 26.34 -5.75 -8.15
N SER A 541 26.01 -5.53 -9.43
CA SER A 541 25.51 -4.25 -9.93
C SER A 541 24.33 -4.43 -10.88
N LEU A 542 23.55 -3.36 -11.08
CA LEU A 542 22.44 -3.33 -12.02
C LEU A 542 22.93 -3.02 -13.43
N ALA A 543 22.48 -3.79 -14.43
CA ALA A 543 22.77 -3.52 -15.83
C ALA A 543 22.07 -2.25 -16.31
N ILE A 544 22.79 -1.38 -17.05
CA ILE A 544 22.18 -0.30 -17.85
C ILE A 544 22.33 -0.63 -19.34
N GLY A 545 21.25 -1.10 -19.98
CA GLY A 545 21.17 -1.33 -21.43
C GLY A 545 21.28 -2.79 -21.87
N THR A 546 21.53 -3.02 -23.17
CA THR A 546 21.36 -4.33 -23.84
C THR A 546 22.64 -5.17 -23.95
N GLU A 547 23.81 -4.63 -23.61
CA GLU A 547 25.09 -5.34 -23.71
C GLU A 547 25.80 -5.30 -22.37
N THR A 548 26.00 -6.49 -21.79
CA THR A 548 26.76 -6.68 -20.56
C THR A 548 27.75 -7.83 -20.76
N ASP A 549 28.97 -7.65 -20.30
CA ASP A 549 29.99 -8.70 -20.29
C ASP A 549 29.57 -9.77 -19.28
N ALA A 550 29.34 -10.99 -19.74
CA ALA A 550 28.88 -12.11 -18.92
C ALA A 550 29.87 -12.52 -17.81
N SER A 551 31.10 -11.98 -17.82
CA SER A 551 32.10 -12.21 -16.77
C SER A 551 31.94 -11.31 -15.54
N LEU A 552 31.06 -10.29 -15.59
CA LEU A 552 30.82 -9.36 -14.50
C LEU A 552 29.66 -9.83 -13.61
N PRO A 553 29.71 -9.57 -12.29
CA PRO A 553 28.64 -9.94 -11.35
C PRO A 553 27.45 -8.98 -11.50
N ILE A 554 26.69 -9.13 -12.57
CA ILE A 554 25.55 -8.27 -12.92
C ILE A 554 24.26 -9.00 -12.60
N VAL A 555 23.33 -8.31 -11.93
CA VAL A 555 21.98 -8.83 -11.69
C VAL A 555 21.30 -9.04 -13.03
N LYS A 556 20.67 -10.21 -13.18
CA LYS A 556 20.10 -10.67 -14.43
C LYS A 556 19.22 -9.60 -15.10
N LEU A 557 19.46 -9.35 -16.39
CA LEU A 557 18.88 -8.23 -17.12
C LEU A 557 17.36 -8.29 -17.16
N GLU A 558 16.79 -9.49 -17.36
CA GLU A 558 15.34 -9.70 -17.43
C GLU A 558 14.63 -9.30 -16.13
N LEU A 559 15.28 -9.51 -14.97
CA LEU A 559 14.75 -9.09 -13.67
C LEU A 559 14.86 -7.57 -13.49
N SER A 560 15.97 -6.97 -13.95
CA SER A 560 16.23 -5.53 -13.81
C SER A 560 15.37 -4.64 -14.73
N GLN A 561 14.66 -5.24 -15.70
CA GLN A 561 13.74 -4.53 -16.60
C GLN A 561 12.38 -4.23 -15.95
N ASP A 562 11.97 -4.99 -14.94
CA ASP A 562 10.73 -4.74 -14.20
C ASP A 562 10.93 -3.53 -13.25
N GLU A 563 10.04 -2.54 -13.33
CA GLU A 563 10.19 -1.26 -12.62
C GLU A 563 10.17 -1.44 -11.10
N ASP A 564 9.34 -2.34 -10.57
CA ASP A 564 9.22 -2.59 -9.14
C ASP A 564 10.45 -3.33 -8.60
N VAL A 565 10.97 -4.29 -9.38
CA VAL A 565 12.22 -5.00 -9.07
C VAL A 565 13.39 -4.04 -9.05
N ARG A 566 13.51 -3.17 -10.07
CA ARG A 566 14.58 -2.17 -10.13
C ARG A 566 14.52 -1.21 -8.94
N ARG A 567 13.31 -0.74 -8.59
CA ARG A 567 13.11 0.11 -7.41
C ARG A 567 13.57 -0.59 -6.15
N PHE A 568 13.17 -1.85 -5.92
CA PHE A 568 13.63 -2.63 -4.77
C PHE A 568 15.16 -2.76 -4.73
N LEU A 569 15.81 -3.12 -5.85
CA LEU A 569 17.26 -3.32 -5.87
C LEU A 569 18.03 -2.00 -5.65
N GLN A 570 17.51 -0.88 -6.13
CA GLN A 570 18.06 0.45 -5.85
C GLN A 570 17.90 0.81 -4.36
N GLU A 571 16.71 0.60 -3.79
CA GLU A 571 16.46 0.82 -2.35
C GLU A 571 17.31 -0.11 -1.47
N LEU A 572 17.56 -1.34 -1.92
CA LEU A 572 18.45 -2.30 -1.25
C LEU A 572 19.89 -1.78 -1.18
N GLY A 573 20.28 -0.85 -2.07
CA GLY A 573 21.61 -0.26 -2.15
C GLY A 573 22.51 -0.89 -3.21
N ILE A 574 21.95 -1.59 -4.21
CA ILE A 574 22.70 -2.16 -5.32
C ILE A 574 22.92 -1.06 -6.38
N PRO A 575 24.18 -0.67 -6.67
CA PRO A 575 24.46 0.43 -7.58
C PRO A 575 24.23 0.03 -9.04
N GLU A 576 23.94 1.02 -9.88
CA GLU A 576 23.98 0.85 -11.34
C GLU A 576 25.42 0.73 -11.84
N TRP A 577 25.65 -0.09 -12.86
CA TRP A 577 26.98 -0.31 -13.43
C TRP A 577 27.57 0.99 -13.99
N ASP A 578 28.76 1.37 -13.52
CA ASP A 578 29.43 2.60 -13.93
C ASP A 578 30.47 2.36 -15.03
N ILE A 579 30.05 2.60 -16.28
CA ILE A 579 30.90 2.51 -17.46
C ILE A 579 32.14 3.42 -17.40
N VAL A 580 32.11 4.51 -16.62
CA VAL A 580 33.25 5.44 -16.50
C VAL A 580 34.39 4.82 -15.70
N GLU A 581 34.10 4.13 -14.59
CA GLU A 581 35.14 3.45 -13.80
C GLU A 581 35.70 2.25 -14.57
N GLU A 582 34.88 1.50 -15.30
CA GLU A 582 35.36 0.41 -16.18
C GLU A 582 36.40 0.92 -17.19
N VAL A 583 36.12 2.03 -17.87
CA VAL A 583 37.07 2.61 -18.82
C VAL A 583 38.38 3.02 -18.13
N ILE A 584 38.31 3.67 -16.96
CA ILE A 584 39.50 4.13 -16.23
C ILE A 584 40.34 2.95 -15.70
N GLU A 585 39.71 1.92 -15.14
CA GLU A 585 40.40 0.83 -14.46
C GLU A 585 40.86 -0.30 -15.41
N THR A 586 40.18 -0.49 -16.55
CA THR A 586 40.43 -1.65 -17.42
C THR A 586 40.86 -1.28 -18.84
N VAL A 587 40.36 -0.18 -19.41
CA VAL A 587 40.65 0.21 -20.80
C VAL A 587 41.90 1.10 -20.88
N LEU A 588 41.93 2.22 -20.16
CA LEU A 588 43.04 3.19 -20.24
C LEU A 588 44.41 2.61 -19.88
N PRO A 589 44.57 1.72 -18.88
CA PRO A 589 45.87 1.13 -18.53
C PRO A 589 46.56 0.39 -19.68
N LYS A 590 45.79 -0.14 -20.65
CA LYS A 590 46.34 -0.82 -21.85
C LYS A 590 47.20 0.11 -22.70
N TYR A 591 46.88 1.40 -22.71
CA TYR A 591 47.52 2.43 -23.54
C TYR A 591 48.63 3.20 -22.82
N GLN A 592 48.88 2.95 -21.53
CA GLN A 592 49.86 3.74 -20.76
C GLN A 592 51.33 3.39 -21.03
N ASN A 593 51.60 2.26 -21.69
CA ASN A 593 52.97 1.87 -22.07
C ASN A 593 53.47 2.67 -23.28
N ASP A 594 54.78 2.97 -23.34
CA ASP A 594 55.42 3.71 -24.45
C ASP A 594 55.26 3.05 -25.85
N SER A 595 54.77 1.80 -25.90
CA SER A 595 54.38 1.09 -27.13
C SER A 595 53.24 0.11 -26.80
N PRO A 596 51.96 0.54 -26.86
CA PRO A 596 50.82 -0.32 -26.57
C PRO A 596 50.72 -1.47 -27.59
N VAL A 597 50.59 -2.71 -27.11
CA VAL A 597 50.33 -3.88 -27.96
C VAL A 597 48.82 -4.10 -28.03
N VAL A 598 48.09 -3.17 -28.64
CA VAL A 598 46.63 -3.25 -28.81
C VAL A 598 46.34 -3.50 -30.30
N SER A 599 45.55 -4.52 -30.60
CA SER A 599 45.15 -4.84 -31.98
C SER A 599 44.10 -3.85 -32.50
N GLY A 600 43.95 -3.72 -33.83
CA GLY A 600 42.93 -2.82 -34.42
C GLY A 600 41.51 -3.13 -33.95
N ASP A 601 41.12 -4.41 -33.93
CA ASP A 601 39.79 -4.83 -33.46
C ASP A 601 39.57 -4.57 -31.97
N GLU A 602 40.63 -4.70 -31.16
CA GLU A 602 40.56 -4.38 -29.73
C GLU A 602 40.46 -2.87 -29.51
N HIS A 603 41.19 -2.08 -30.29
CA HIS A 603 41.13 -0.63 -30.22
C HIS A 603 39.74 -0.10 -30.59
N ALA A 604 39.10 -0.65 -31.62
CA ALA A 604 37.75 -0.28 -31.99
C ALA A 604 36.74 -0.49 -30.84
N ARG A 605 36.79 -1.67 -30.20
CA ARG A 605 35.94 -1.98 -29.02
C ARG A 605 36.24 -1.09 -27.83
N ASP A 606 37.52 -0.86 -27.54
CA ASP A 606 37.94 0.03 -26.47
C ASP A 606 37.45 1.47 -26.72
N PHE A 607 37.50 1.94 -27.97
CA PHE A 607 37.05 3.27 -28.35
C PHE A 607 35.53 3.43 -28.24
N GLU A 608 34.74 2.42 -28.65
CA GLU A 608 33.28 2.41 -28.44
C GLU A 608 32.91 2.54 -26.96
N LYS A 609 33.63 1.85 -26.07
CA LYS A 609 33.44 1.98 -24.61
C LYS A 609 33.78 3.40 -24.12
N ILE A 610 34.89 3.97 -24.58
CA ILE A 610 35.30 5.34 -24.25
C ILE A 610 34.25 6.37 -24.72
N GLU A 611 33.75 6.22 -25.94
CA GLU A 611 32.73 7.10 -26.52
C GLU A 611 31.40 6.99 -25.76
N ARG A 612 30.96 5.77 -25.42
CA ARG A 612 29.77 5.55 -24.60
C ARG A 612 29.93 6.18 -23.22
N ALA A 613 31.06 5.96 -22.53
CA ALA A 613 31.34 6.58 -21.23
C ALA A 613 31.37 8.11 -21.29
N TYR A 614 31.89 8.69 -22.37
CA TYR A 614 31.85 10.14 -22.60
C TYR A 614 30.41 10.66 -22.80
N ASN A 615 29.57 9.91 -23.50
CA ASN A 615 28.20 10.33 -23.82
C ASN A 615 27.22 10.12 -22.65
N THR A 616 27.39 9.06 -21.84
CA THR A 616 26.44 8.68 -20.78
C THR A 616 26.93 8.96 -19.36
N GLY A 617 28.21 9.28 -19.16
CA GLY A 617 28.79 9.48 -17.84
C GLY A 617 28.30 10.77 -17.13
N PRO A 618 28.01 10.72 -15.81
CA PRO A 618 27.60 11.89 -15.04
C PRO A 618 28.74 12.93 -14.91
N ASP A 619 28.41 14.22 -14.90
CA ASP A 619 29.35 15.36 -14.98
C ASP A 619 30.63 15.26 -14.11
N PRO A 620 30.58 14.93 -12.80
CA PRO A 620 31.78 14.84 -11.98
C PRO A 620 32.71 13.69 -12.38
N LYS A 621 32.16 12.53 -12.75
CA LYS A 621 32.94 11.36 -13.20
C LYS A 621 33.44 11.56 -14.64
N LYS A 622 32.62 12.17 -15.50
CA LYS A 622 33.00 12.58 -16.85
C LYS A 622 34.21 13.53 -16.86
N LYS A 623 34.30 14.44 -15.90
CA LYS A 623 35.48 15.29 -15.73
C LYS A 623 36.75 14.48 -15.46
N ARG A 624 36.68 13.51 -14.52
CA ARG A 624 37.80 12.60 -14.21
C ARG A 624 38.20 11.78 -15.45
N LEU A 625 37.23 11.22 -16.17
CA LEU A 625 37.47 10.50 -17.43
C LEU A 625 38.23 11.36 -18.46
N LEU A 626 37.80 12.61 -18.66
CA LEU A 626 38.45 13.52 -19.60
C LEU A 626 39.89 13.87 -19.19
N ASP A 627 40.16 14.01 -17.89
CA ASP A 627 41.50 14.29 -17.39
C ASP A 627 42.45 13.10 -17.61
N GLU A 628 41.98 11.86 -17.38
CA GLU A 628 42.74 10.63 -17.65
C GLU A 628 42.96 10.40 -19.16
N LEU A 629 41.93 10.62 -19.99
CA LEU A 629 42.03 10.53 -21.46
C LEU A 629 43.05 11.52 -22.03
N ARG A 630 43.14 12.74 -21.47
CA ARG A 630 44.16 13.72 -21.88
C ARG A 630 45.58 13.27 -21.56
N ALA A 631 45.76 12.52 -20.47
CA ALA A 631 47.06 12.03 -20.04
C ALA A 631 47.53 10.77 -20.79
N THR A 632 46.59 10.02 -21.36
CA THR A 632 46.81 8.69 -21.95
C THR A 632 47.02 8.76 -23.47
N PRO A 633 48.04 8.10 -24.04
CA PRO A 633 48.25 8.05 -25.48
C PRO A 633 47.40 6.95 -26.13
N PHE A 634 46.11 7.23 -26.37
CA PHE A 634 45.16 6.25 -26.92
C PHE A 634 44.67 6.57 -28.35
N ILE A 635 45.01 7.73 -28.91
CA ILE A 635 44.54 8.14 -30.25
C ILE A 635 45.55 7.71 -31.31
N LEU A 636 45.06 7.02 -32.34
CA LEU A 636 45.85 6.48 -33.44
C LEU A 636 46.29 7.58 -34.42
N VAL A 637 47.56 7.53 -34.81
CA VAL A 637 48.22 8.55 -35.65
C VAL A 637 48.38 8.08 -37.10
N GLU A 638 48.19 8.98 -38.06
CA GLU A 638 48.58 8.78 -39.47
C GLU A 638 50.12 8.65 -39.56
N ASN A 639 50.63 7.44 -39.78
CA ASN A 639 52.06 7.20 -40.00
C ASN A 639 52.29 6.66 -41.42
N GLN A 640 53.15 7.32 -42.20
CA GLN A 640 53.44 6.93 -43.59
C GLN A 640 54.65 5.98 -43.73
N GLU A 641 55.42 5.73 -42.68
CA GLU A 641 56.70 5.00 -42.77
C GLU A 641 56.64 3.55 -42.25
N THR A 642 55.62 3.18 -41.46
CA THR A 642 55.48 1.84 -40.87
C THR A 642 54.02 1.44 -40.69
N ASP A 643 53.68 0.18 -40.97
CA ASP A 643 52.34 -0.42 -40.79
C ASP A 643 52.00 -0.78 -39.32
N VAL A 644 52.76 -0.22 -38.36
CA VAL A 644 52.60 -0.48 -36.92
C VAL A 644 51.74 0.64 -36.32
N PRO A 645 50.66 0.32 -35.58
CA PRO A 645 49.81 1.33 -34.96
C PRO A 645 50.59 2.13 -33.91
N VAL A 646 50.57 3.46 -34.07
CA VAL A 646 51.21 4.39 -33.13
C VAL A 646 50.12 5.20 -32.46
N TYR A 647 50.09 5.19 -31.14
CA TYR A 647 49.15 5.96 -30.34
C TYR A 647 49.85 7.16 -29.69
N ARG A 648 49.18 8.32 -29.66
CA ARG A 648 49.70 9.54 -29.03
C ARG A 648 48.63 10.22 -28.17
N LYS A 649 49.11 11.12 -27.30
CA LYS A 649 48.26 11.93 -26.44
C LYS A 649 47.51 12.97 -27.28
N PRO A 650 46.28 13.35 -26.90
CA PRO A 650 45.51 14.37 -27.61
C PRO A 650 46.28 15.69 -27.84
N ALA A 651 47.10 16.10 -26.87
CA ALA A 651 47.88 17.34 -26.92
C ALA A 651 48.94 17.37 -28.04
N ASP A 652 49.35 16.22 -28.57
CA ASP A 652 50.39 16.10 -29.62
C ASP A 652 49.79 15.92 -31.03
N LEU A 653 48.45 15.96 -31.15
CA LEU A 653 47.73 15.61 -32.37
C LEU A 653 46.87 16.75 -32.90
N TYR A 654 46.66 16.77 -34.21
CA TYR A 654 45.74 17.68 -34.90
C TYR A 654 44.77 16.90 -35.77
N LEU A 655 43.62 17.50 -36.06
CA LEU A 655 42.73 17.01 -37.12
C LEU A 655 43.41 17.28 -38.49
N PRO A 656 43.50 16.29 -39.38
CA PRO A 656 44.17 16.45 -40.66
C PRO A 656 43.46 17.45 -41.56
N ASN A 657 44.19 18.48 -42.00
CA ASN A 657 43.80 19.35 -43.10
C ASN A 657 45.04 19.83 -43.86
N ASP A 658 44.85 20.30 -45.09
CA ASP A 658 45.95 20.65 -45.98
C ASP A 658 46.83 21.78 -45.43
N GLU A 659 46.24 22.79 -44.78
CA GLU A 659 46.98 23.91 -44.19
C GLU A 659 47.90 23.46 -43.04
N LEU A 660 47.41 22.62 -42.13
CA LEU A 660 48.20 22.10 -41.01
C LEU A 660 49.27 21.10 -41.48
N ARG A 661 48.95 20.25 -42.46
CA ARG A 661 49.92 19.34 -43.07
C ARG A 661 51.08 20.12 -43.68
N LEU A 662 50.78 21.19 -44.40
CA LEU A 662 51.79 22.12 -44.92
C LEU A 662 52.57 22.80 -43.79
N TYR A 663 51.91 23.30 -42.76
CA TYR A 663 52.55 24.02 -41.66
C TYR A 663 53.52 23.15 -40.84
N PHE A 664 53.12 21.92 -40.51
CA PHE A 664 53.92 20.98 -39.71
C PHE A 664 54.84 20.08 -40.55
N GLU A 665 54.88 20.25 -41.88
CA GLU A 665 55.71 19.43 -42.76
C GLU A 665 57.19 19.40 -42.31
N GLY A 666 57.70 18.19 -42.11
CA GLY A 666 59.05 17.92 -41.60
C GLY A 666 59.21 18.02 -40.08
N ASN A 667 58.14 18.23 -39.31
CA ASN A 667 58.14 18.25 -37.85
C ASN A 667 57.45 17.00 -37.26
N SER A 668 58.23 16.05 -36.75
CA SER A 668 57.70 14.80 -36.15
C SER A 668 57.10 14.98 -34.75
N SER A 669 57.20 16.18 -34.17
CA SER A 669 56.72 16.47 -32.81
C SER A 669 55.20 16.50 -32.71
N TYR A 670 54.51 16.74 -33.84
CA TYR A 670 53.06 16.77 -33.93
C TYR A 670 52.59 15.75 -34.97
N GLY A 671 51.48 15.08 -34.71
CA GLY A 671 50.89 14.10 -35.63
C GLY A 671 49.47 14.46 -36.04
N PHE A 672 48.93 13.69 -36.98
CA PHE A 672 47.53 13.81 -37.40
C PHE A 672 46.74 12.58 -36.96
N VAL A 673 45.51 12.78 -36.52
CA VAL A 673 44.60 11.67 -36.18
C VAL A 673 44.27 10.88 -37.44
N LYS A 674 44.38 9.54 -37.38
CA LYS A 674 43.98 8.64 -38.49
C LYS A 674 42.45 8.52 -38.52
N LEU A 675 41.78 9.56 -39.05
CA LEU A 675 40.32 9.71 -39.00
C LEU A 675 39.54 8.54 -39.62
N GLU A 676 40.11 7.82 -40.59
CA GLU A 676 39.47 6.67 -41.26
C GLU A 676 39.15 5.50 -40.32
N GLU A 677 39.81 5.41 -39.16
CA GLU A 677 39.63 4.35 -38.17
C GLU A 677 38.61 4.72 -37.06
N TYR A 678 38.01 5.92 -37.14
CA TYR A 678 37.08 6.42 -36.13
C TYR A 678 35.73 6.81 -36.76
N PRO A 679 34.61 6.65 -36.02
CA PRO A 679 33.30 7.13 -36.48
C PRO A 679 33.26 8.67 -36.47
N GLU A 680 32.36 9.28 -37.27
CA GLU A 680 32.19 10.75 -37.30
C GLU A 680 31.82 11.33 -35.92
N SER A 681 31.18 10.54 -35.06
CA SER A 681 30.83 10.89 -33.69
C SER A 681 32.03 11.06 -32.74
N ALA A 682 33.24 10.65 -33.16
CA ALA A 682 34.47 10.82 -32.39
C ALA A 682 34.98 12.29 -32.35
N GLN A 683 34.59 13.13 -33.32
CA GLN A 683 35.15 14.48 -33.45
C GLN A 683 34.86 15.38 -32.23
N PRO A 684 33.63 15.45 -31.67
CA PRO A 684 33.36 16.23 -30.45
C PRO A 684 34.22 15.79 -29.25
N LEU A 685 34.48 14.48 -29.12
CA LEU A 685 35.35 13.95 -28.08
C LEU A 685 36.79 14.44 -28.29
N PHE A 686 37.33 14.32 -29.51
CA PHE A 686 38.68 14.80 -29.82
C PHE A 686 38.84 16.30 -29.61
N SER A 687 37.88 17.12 -30.02
CA SER A 687 37.88 18.57 -29.75
C SER A 687 37.84 18.86 -28.24
N THR A 688 37.05 18.10 -27.46
CA THR A 688 36.98 18.25 -25.99
C THR A 688 38.29 17.87 -25.30
N LEU A 689 39.03 16.93 -25.87
CA LEU A 689 40.37 16.50 -25.42
C LEU A 689 41.48 17.46 -25.88
N GLY A 690 41.17 18.43 -26.74
CA GLY A 690 42.09 19.47 -27.19
C GLY A 690 42.82 19.15 -28.49
N VAL A 691 42.34 18.17 -29.28
CA VAL A 691 42.78 17.97 -30.68
C VAL A 691 42.14 19.05 -31.53
N GLU A 692 42.95 19.97 -32.05
CA GLU A 692 42.47 21.15 -32.77
C GLU A 692 42.57 20.95 -34.29
N ASP A 693 41.81 21.73 -35.06
CA ASP A 693 41.87 21.84 -36.52
C ASP A 693 42.68 23.07 -37.00
N ALA A 694 43.21 23.86 -36.07
CA ALA A 694 44.07 25.00 -36.34
C ALA A 694 45.32 25.00 -35.43
N VAL A 695 46.36 25.74 -35.84
CA VAL A 695 47.62 25.82 -35.07
C VAL A 695 47.32 26.34 -33.66
N ARG A 696 47.76 25.60 -32.64
CA ARG A 696 47.53 25.97 -31.24
C ARG A 696 48.34 27.19 -30.86
N ILE A 697 47.66 28.21 -30.34
CA ILE A 697 48.26 29.45 -29.84
C ILE A 697 48.00 29.56 -28.35
N LYS A 698 49.04 29.33 -27.56
CA LYS A 698 49.02 29.40 -26.09
C LYS A 698 49.44 30.79 -25.66
N ARG A 699 48.46 31.65 -25.37
CA ARG A 699 48.67 32.97 -24.74
C ARG A 699 47.71 33.20 -23.58
N ARG A 700 48.15 33.96 -22.59
CA ARG A 700 47.34 34.38 -21.44
C ARG A 700 46.26 35.36 -21.89
N ARG A 701 45.07 35.27 -21.29
CA ARG A 701 43.95 36.18 -21.58
C ARG A 701 44.16 37.53 -20.89
N GLN A 702 43.79 38.61 -21.56
CA GLN A 702 43.71 39.93 -20.95
C GLN A 702 42.52 40.02 -19.98
N ASN A 703 42.67 40.79 -18.91
CA ASN A 703 41.57 41.11 -17.99
C ASN A 703 40.67 42.23 -18.55
N HIS A 704 39.59 42.56 -17.84
CA HIS A 704 38.64 43.61 -18.24
C HIS A 704 39.26 45.01 -18.43
N GLN A 705 40.45 45.26 -17.87
CA GLN A 705 41.17 46.52 -18.00
C GLN A 705 42.20 46.49 -19.15
N GLY A 706 42.27 45.40 -19.93
CA GLY A 706 43.18 45.26 -21.07
C GLY A 706 44.61 44.83 -20.70
N TYR A 707 44.84 44.35 -19.47
CA TYR A 707 46.15 43.88 -19.00
C TYR A 707 46.25 42.36 -19.05
N VAL A 708 47.43 41.84 -19.42
CA VAL A 708 47.78 40.42 -19.28
C VAL A 708 48.60 40.24 -18.01
N ILE A 709 48.09 39.52 -17.02
CA ILE A 709 48.85 39.23 -15.80
C ILE A 709 49.93 38.20 -16.12
N ILE A 710 51.20 38.62 -16.05
CA ILE A 710 52.36 37.78 -16.35
C ILE A 710 52.80 37.04 -15.09
N SER A 711 52.81 37.74 -13.96
CA SER A 711 53.20 37.24 -12.65
C SER A 711 52.49 38.04 -11.57
N ASP A 712 51.92 37.36 -10.59
CA ASP A 712 51.30 37.98 -9.43
C ASP A 712 51.65 37.16 -8.18
N TYR A 713 52.74 37.53 -7.52
CA TYR A 713 53.18 36.91 -6.28
C TYR A 713 53.72 37.97 -5.32
N TYR A 714 53.83 37.62 -4.03
CA TYR A 714 54.20 38.58 -2.98
C TYR A 714 55.46 39.39 -3.32
N GLY A 715 55.28 40.71 -3.49
CA GLY A 715 56.36 41.66 -3.78
C GLY A 715 56.79 41.77 -5.25
N ARG A 716 56.18 41.03 -6.18
CA ARG A 716 56.44 41.16 -7.63
C ARG A 716 55.18 40.93 -8.46
N HIS A 717 54.69 42.02 -9.03
CA HIS A 717 53.56 42.04 -9.93
C HIS A 717 54.04 42.49 -11.31
N GLU A 718 53.82 41.66 -12.33
CA GLU A 718 54.14 41.98 -13.73
C GLU A 718 52.88 41.86 -14.59
N ARG A 719 52.62 42.88 -15.41
CA ARG A 719 51.52 42.85 -16.37
C ARG A 719 51.93 43.40 -17.72
N GLY A 720 51.46 42.78 -18.80
CA GLY A 720 51.54 43.30 -20.15
C GLY A 720 50.40 44.29 -20.42
N ILE A 721 50.72 45.38 -21.12
CA ILE A 721 49.73 46.40 -21.50
C ILE A 721 49.12 46.06 -22.87
N HIS A 722 47.84 46.38 -23.08
CA HIS A 722 47.13 46.24 -24.36
C HIS A 722 47.15 44.81 -24.93
N GLY A 723 47.00 43.81 -24.06
CA GLY A 723 46.97 42.41 -24.48
C GLY A 723 48.33 41.75 -24.71
N PHE A 724 49.45 42.46 -24.50
CA PHE A 724 50.79 41.89 -24.74
C PHE A 724 51.13 40.74 -23.78
N ASP A 725 51.25 39.52 -24.29
CA ASP A 725 51.80 38.37 -23.56
C ASP A 725 53.23 38.04 -24.03
N PRO A 726 54.28 38.32 -23.23
CA PRO A 726 55.65 37.99 -23.60
C PRO A 726 55.94 36.48 -23.64
N ALA A 727 55.06 35.65 -23.08
CA ALA A 727 55.19 34.19 -23.02
C ALA A 727 54.32 33.45 -24.05
N VAL A 728 53.77 34.16 -25.05
CA VAL A 728 53.01 33.53 -26.14
C VAL A 728 53.82 32.40 -26.78
N HIS A 729 53.17 31.26 -26.99
CA HIS A 729 53.76 30.09 -27.63
C HIS A 729 52.85 29.60 -28.74
N ILE A 730 53.45 29.30 -29.90
CA ILE A 730 52.76 28.78 -31.07
C ILE A 730 53.42 27.44 -31.38
N ASP A 731 52.62 26.39 -31.35
CA ASP A 731 53.07 25.04 -31.61
C ASP A 731 53.71 24.98 -33.02
N GLY A 732 54.90 24.38 -33.16
CA GLY A 732 55.60 24.20 -34.45
C GLY A 732 56.23 25.44 -35.10
N LEU A 733 55.99 26.66 -34.61
CA LEU A 733 56.43 27.90 -35.29
C LEU A 733 57.94 28.00 -35.53
N LYS A 734 58.75 27.60 -34.54
CA LYS A 734 60.22 27.63 -34.68
C LYS A 734 60.68 26.73 -35.83
N HIS A 735 60.03 25.59 -36.04
CA HIS A 735 60.35 24.70 -37.15
C HIS A 735 59.94 25.31 -38.49
N ALA A 736 58.71 25.84 -38.58
CA ALA A 736 58.16 26.44 -39.79
C ALA A 736 58.96 27.67 -40.26
N ILE A 737 59.40 28.54 -39.34
CA ILE A 737 60.23 29.72 -39.68
C ILE A 737 61.64 29.34 -40.12
N ASN A 738 62.22 28.25 -39.59
CA ASN A 738 63.56 27.81 -39.99
C ASN A 738 63.57 27.02 -41.31
N ASN A 739 62.39 26.59 -41.80
CA ASN A 739 62.23 25.90 -43.07
C ASN A 739 61.14 26.60 -43.91
N PRO A 740 61.35 27.87 -44.31
CA PRO A 740 60.29 28.66 -44.93
C PRO A 740 60.01 28.20 -46.36
N THR A 741 58.73 28.12 -46.70
CA THR A 741 58.21 28.04 -48.08
C THR A 741 57.25 29.20 -48.31
N LEU A 742 56.90 29.50 -49.56
CA LEU A 742 55.96 30.59 -49.87
C LEU A 742 54.63 30.39 -49.11
N GLU A 743 54.14 29.16 -49.09
CA GLU A 743 52.89 28.75 -48.47
C GLU A 743 52.98 28.79 -46.94
N LYS A 744 54.06 28.23 -46.34
CA LYS A 744 54.28 28.28 -44.88
C LYS A 744 54.37 29.72 -44.40
N SER A 745 55.10 30.56 -45.12
CA SER A 745 55.23 31.98 -44.79
C SER A 745 53.91 32.73 -44.96
N ALA A 746 53.09 32.40 -45.96
CA ALA A 746 51.75 32.99 -46.09
C ALA A 746 50.82 32.58 -44.93
N ILE A 747 50.89 31.32 -44.47
CA ILE A 747 50.13 30.84 -43.30
C ILE A 747 50.59 31.57 -42.03
N ILE A 748 51.92 31.62 -41.79
CA ILE A 748 52.49 32.32 -40.64
C ILE A 748 52.09 33.79 -40.64
N TRP A 749 52.17 34.48 -41.79
CA TRP A 749 51.80 35.90 -41.88
C TRP A 749 50.30 36.13 -41.67
N ASN A 750 49.46 35.51 -42.51
CA ASN A 750 48.04 35.82 -42.57
C ASN A 750 47.25 35.28 -41.37
N LYS A 751 47.54 34.04 -40.94
CA LYS A 751 46.72 33.31 -39.98
C LYS A 751 47.26 33.37 -38.55
N ILE A 752 48.58 33.52 -38.39
CA ILE A 752 49.23 33.49 -37.07
C ILE A 752 49.70 34.89 -36.65
N ALA A 753 50.45 35.59 -37.49
CA ALA A 753 51.10 36.85 -37.14
C ALA A 753 50.12 38.03 -37.10
N ILE A 754 49.22 38.18 -38.08
CA ILE A 754 48.22 39.26 -38.09
C ILE A 754 47.31 39.22 -36.86
N PRO A 755 46.64 38.09 -36.51
CA PRO A 755 45.73 38.07 -35.36
C PRO A 755 46.41 38.22 -34.00
N ASN A 756 47.74 37.99 -33.94
CA ASN A 756 48.53 38.03 -32.71
C ASN A 756 49.62 39.11 -32.75
N ALA A 757 49.49 40.12 -33.61
CA ALA A 757 50.49 41.17 -33.80
C ALA A 757 50.77 41.95 -32.50
N ASP A 758 49.78 42.06 -31.62
CA ASP A 758 49.89 42.60 -30.26
C ASP A 758 50.90 41.86 -29.38
N CYS A 759 51.18 40.59 -29.66
CA CYS A 759 52.09 39.75 -28.88
C CYS A 759 53.54 39.71 -29.43
N ILE A 760 53.85 40.43 -30.50
CA ILE A 760 55.20 40.47 -31.10
C ILE A 760 56.13 41.32 -30.23
N LYS A 761 55.79 42.61 -30.07
CA LYS A 761 56.50 43.57 -29.21
C LYS A 761 55.49 44.41 -28.43
N GLY A 762 55.74 44.62 -27.15
CA GLY A 762 54.86 45.39 -26.28
C GLY A 762 55.53 45.86 -25.00
N VAL A 763 54.74 46.45 -24.10
CA VAL A 763 55.22 47.02 -22.84
C VAL A 763 54.82 46.11 -21.68
N VAL A 764 55.77 45.81 -20.81
CA VAL A 764 55.54 45.14 -19.53
C VAL A 764 55.76 46.13 -18.40
N GLU A 765 54.75 46.29 -17.54
CA GLU A 765 54.86 47.01 -16.29
C GLU A 765 55.21 46.04 -15.16
N GLN A 766 56.15 46.45 -14.30
CA GLN A 766 56.52 45.74 -13.09
C GLN A 766 56.30 46.65 -11.88
N ALA A 767 55.75 46.10 -10.79
CA ALA A 767 55.52 46.81 -9.54
C ALA A 767 55.76 45.89 -8.34
N THR A 768 56.15 46.45 -7.20
CA THR A 768 56.22 45.69 -5.94
C THR A 768 54.92 45.77 -5.13
N ARG A 769 53.97 46.62 -5.56
CA ARG A 769 52.62 46.76 -4.99
C ARG A 769 51.56 46.31 -5.99
N GLN A 770 50.50 45.65 -5.50
CA GLN A 770 49.40 45.14 -6.33
C GLN A 770 48.59 46.23 -7.03
N ASP A 771 48.61 47.45 -6.50
CA ASP A 771 47.93 48.62 -7.11
C ASP A 771 48.72 49.25 -8.27
N TYR A 772 49.93 48.76 -8.57
CA TYR A 772 50.85 49.31 -9.57
C TYR A 772 51.15 50.81 -9.38
N SER A 773 51.01 51.33 -8.14
CA SER A 773 51.32 52.73 -7.80
C SER A 773 52.80 53.08 -8.00
N ASN A 774 53.70 52.10 -7.85
CA ASN A 774 55.14 52.25 -8.02
C ASN A 774 55.68 51.55 -9.28
N ARG A 775 54.89 51.52 -10.35
CA ARG A 775 55.21 50.79 -11.58
C ARG A 775 56.43 51.36 -12.31
N SER A 776 57.25 50.46 -12.87
CA SER A 776 58.23 50.74 -13.92
C SER A 776 57.81 50.02 -15.20
N SER A 777 58.01 50.65 -16.36
CA SER A 777 57.67 50.07 -17.66
C SER A 777 58.92 49.73 -18.45
N SER A 778 58.89 48.60 -19.16
CA SER A 778 59.95 48.18 -20.08
C SER A 778 59.35 47.63 -21.37
N GLU A 779 59.90 48.02 -22.52
CA GLU A 779 59.57 47.37 -23.79
C GLU A 779 60.19 45.96 -23.82
N ARG A 780 59.41 44.98 -24.27
CA ARG A 780 59.87 43.60 -24.46
C ARG A 780 59.36 43.05 -25.77
N VAL A 781 60.15 42.16 -26.35
CA VAL A 781 59.76 41.31 -27.50
C VAL A 781 59.50 39.91 -26.98
N SER A 782 58.45 39.25 -27.44
CA SER A 782 58.16 37.87 -27.04
C SER A 782 59.22 36.92 -27.61
N LYS A 783 59.79 36.07 -26.75
CA LYS A 783 60.95 35.25 -27.12
C LYS A 783 60.61 34.13 -28.11
N ALA A 784 59.49 33.45 -27.88
CA ALA A 784 59.06 32.30 -28.67
C ALA A 784 58.20 32.66 -29.88
N PHE A 785 57.96 33.96 -30.12
CA PHE A 785 57.14 34.45 -31.22
C PHE A 785 57.78 35.66 -31.92
N GLY A 786 57.78 36.82 -31.28
CA GLY A 786 58.24 38.07 -31.86
C GLY A 786 59.70 38.05 -32.30
N LEU A 787 60.62 37.54 -31.47
CA LEU A 787 62.03 37.41 -31.86
C LEU A 787 62.22 36.49 -33.06
N LEU A 788 61.47 35.38 -33.13
CA LEU A 788 61.55 34.47 -34.28
C LEU A 788 61.07 35.15 -35.56
N LEU A 789 60.00 35.93 -35.49
CA LEU A 789 59.46 36.63 -36.66
C LEU A 789 60.32 37.81 -37.11
N ILE A 790 60.99 38.52 -36.19
CA ILE A 790 61.82 39.70 -36.50
C ILE A 790 63.21 39.31 -37.01
N ASP A 791 63.88 38.35 -36.35
CA ASP A 791 65.31 38.13 -36.58
C ASP A 791 65.62 37.16 -37.74
N LYS A 792 64.62 36.38 -38.18
CA LYS A 792 64.78 35.34 -39.20
C LYS A 792 64.37 35.82 -40.58
N ALA A 793 65.04 35.29 -41.60
CA ALA A 793 64.69 35.52 -42.99
C ALA A 793 63.65 34.48 -43.43
N TRP A 794 62.37 34.84 -43.36
CA TRP A 794 61.25 33.93 -43.66
C TRP A 794 60.19 34.58 -44.55
N LEU A 795 60.29 35.87 -44.87
CA LEU A 795 59.36 36.55 -45.78
C LEU A 795 59.92 36.57 -47.20
N PRO A 796 59.20 36.04 -48.21
CA PRO A 796 59.66 36.09 -49.59
C PRO A 796 59.54 37.51 -50.16
N ASP A 797 60.54 37.96 -50.91
CA ASP A 797 60.43 39.10 -51.81
C ASP A 797 59.71 38.72 -53.13
N LEU A 798 59.45 39.69 -54.01
CA LEU A 798 58.83 39.46 -55.33
C LEU A 798 59.65 38.51 -56.22
N ASP A 799 60.94 38.35 -55.95
CA ASP A 799 61.86 37.45 -56.66
C ASP A 799 61.93 36.05 -56.00
N GLY A 800 61.15 35.81 -54.93
CA GLY A 800 61.06 34.53 -54.22
C GLY A 800 62.20 34.28 -53.22
N ASN A 801 63.06 35.25 -52.94
CA ASN A 801 64.12 35.11 -51.93
C ASN A 801 63.59 35.44 -50.54
N PHE A 802 63.90 34.60 -49.55
CA PHE A 802 63.49 34.86 -48.17
C PHE A 802 64.39 35.92 -47.52
N ARG A 803 63.76 36.99 -47.03
CA ARG A 803 64.38 38.15 -46.39
C ARG A 803 63.86 38.33 -44.97
N LYS A 804 64.59 39.12 -44.19
CA LYS A 804 64.11 39.58 -42.88
C LYS A 804 63.03 40.65 -43.07
N PRO A 805 62.05 40.77 -42.16
CA PRO A 805 61.05 41.84 -42.26
C PRO A 805 61.65 43.24 -42.40
N SER A 806 62.74 43.54 -41.69
CA SER A 806 63.43 44.86 -41.76
C SER A 806 64.03 45.21 -43.13
N GLU A 807 64.18 44.22 -44.02
CA GLU A 807 64.77 44.38 -45.35
C GLU A 807 63.70 44.63 -46.43
N LEU A 808 62.41 44.58 -46.08
CA LEU A 808 61.29 44.65 -47.00
C LEU A 808 60.34 45.81 -46.69
N THR A 809 59.69 46.32 -47.73
CA THR A 809 58.49 47.16 -47.64
C THR A 809 57.24 46.30 -47.82
N LEU A 810 56.10 46.77 -47.32
CA LEU A 810 54.82 46.07 -47.46
C LEU A 810 54.44 45.76 -48.91
N ASN A 811 54.90 46.55 -49.89
CA ASN A 811 54.58 46.36 -51.31
C ASN A 811 55.46 45.30 -51.99
N GLN A 812 56.55 44.85 -51.34
CA GLN A 812 57.48 43.87 -51.88
C GLN A 812 57.15 42.42 -51.49
N LEU A 813 56.11 42.19 -50.68
CA LEU A 813 55.60 40.84 -50.43
C LEU A 813 54.74 40.36 -51.62
N PRO A 814 54.62 39.05 -51.88
CA PRO A 814 53.70 38.50 -52.86
C PRO A 814 52.22 38.80 -52.54
N ASP A 815 51.34 38.68 -53.54
CA ASP A 815 49.90 38.96 -53.39
C ASP A 815 49.16 38.01 -52.43
N SER A 816 49.75 36.86 -52.11
CA SER A 816 49.24 35.94 -51.09
C SER A 816 49.34 36.49 -49.66
N PHE A 817 50.03 37.62 -49.43
CA PHE A 817 50.22 38.24 -48.11
C PHE A 817 49.28 39.45 -47.94
N THR A 818 48.46 39.43 -46.90
CA THR A 818 47.58 40.54 -46.54
C THR A 818 48.41 41.76 -46.15
N ARG A 819 48.12 42.93 -46.73
CA ARG A 819 48.88 44.16 -46.47
C ARG A 819 48.45 44.79 -45.15
N ASP A 820 49.02 44.33 -44.04
CA ASP A 820 48.72 44.81 -42.69
C ASP A 820 49.81 45.75 -42.15
N GLU A 821 49.50 47.05 -42.04
CA GLU A 821 50.44 48.08 -41.54
C GLU A 821 50.79 47.90 -40.07
N ARG A 822 49.86 47.38 -39.26
CA ARG A 822 50.09 47.17 -37.83
C ARG A 822 51.17 46.11 -37.61
N LEU A 823 51.06 44.98 -38.30
CA LEU A 823 52.03 43.89 -38.26
C LEU A 823 53.38 44.32 -38.84
N ALA A 824 53.38 45.02 -39.98
CA ALA A 824 54.61 45.53 -40.59
C ALA A 824 55.39 46.45 -39.65
N ASN A 825 54.70 47.34 -38.93
CA ASN A 825 55.31 48.20 -37.92
C ASN A 825 55.86 47.40 -36.72
N GLN A 826 55.13 46.39 -36.24
CA GLN A 826 55.56 45.52 -35.14
C GLN A 826 56.80 44.68 -35.50
N LEU A 827 56.93 44.30 -36.77
CA LEU A 827 58.06 43.56 -37.31
C LEU A 827 59.25 44.44 -37.74
N GLY A 828 59.08 45.76 -37.75
CA GLY A 828 60.12 46.72 -38.13
C GLY A 828 60.40 46.80 -39.64
N MET A 829 59.38 46.58 -40.49
CA MET A 829 59.48 46.74 -41.95
C MET A 829 59.68 48.22 -42.36
N GLN A 830 60.15 48.46 -43.59
CA GLN A 830 60.38 49.81 -44.13
C GLN A 830 59.07 50.54 -44.49
N SER A 831 58.96 51.84 -44.17
CA SER A 831 57.74 52.65 -44.36
C SER A 831 57.52 53.16 -45.79
N ASN A 832 56.28 53.09 -46.31
CA ASN A 832 55.86 53.58 -47.65
C ASN A 832 55.67 55.13 -47.77
N ARG A 833 56.36 55.95 -46.97
CA ARG A 833 55.96 57.36 -46.68
C ARG A 833 56.10 58.41 -47.81
N ASP A 834 56.43 58.04 -49.05
CA ASP A 834 56.76 59.01 -50.11
C ASP A 834 55.68 59.28 -51.18
N ASP A 835 54.40 58.89 -51.03
CA ASP A 835 53.43 59.04 -52.15
C ASP A 835 51.98 59.50 -51.82
N VAL A 836 51.77 60.27 -50.76
CA VAL A 836 50.42 60.83 -50.41
C VAL A 836 49.88 61.89 -51.41
N PRO A 837 50.70 62.74 -52.06
CA PRO A 837 50.17 63.75 -53.00
C PRO A 837 49.53 63.17 -54.27
N SER A 838 49.90 61.95 -54.69
CA SER A 838 49.40 61.34 -55.93
C SER A 838 47.99 60.76 -55.78
N LEU A 839 47.59 60.37 -54.56
CA LEU A 839 46.28 59.80 -54.25
C LEU A 839 45.16 60.86 -54.26
N ILE A 840 45.42 62.04 -53.66
CA ILE A 840 44.48 63.18 -53.65
C ILE A 840 44.24 63.70 -55.07
N ARG A 841 45.29 63.71 -55.91
CA ARG A 841 45.21 64.12 -57.32
C ARG A 841 44.38 63.17 -58.18
N ARG A 842 44.44 61.85 -57.93
CA ARG A 842 43.62 60.86 -58.64
C ARG A 842 42.13 60.97 -58.26
N LEU A 843 41.82 61.16 -56.98
CA LEU A 843 40.45 61.31 -56.50
C LEU A 843 39.78 62.60 -56.96
N ALA A 844 40.52 63.71 -57.02
CA ALA A 844 40.03 64.97 -57.59
C ALA A 844 39.67 64.84 -59.08
N ASN A 845 40.50 64.15 -59.87
CA ASN A 845 40.23 63.92 -61.29
C ASN A 845 39.06 62.97 -61.56
N MET A 846 38.81 61.99 -60.69
CA MET A 846 37.71 61.04 -60.86
C MET A 846 36.35 61.60 -60.41
N THR A 847 36.34 62.52 -59.45
CA THR A 847 35.09 63.00 -58.82
C THR A 847 34.69 64.42 -59.25
N GLY A 848 35.56 65.14 -59.95
CA GLY A 848 35.32 66.52 -60.40
C GLY A 848 35.28 67.55 -59.27
N ARG A 849 35.66 67.17 -58.04
CA ARG A 849 35.67 68.04 -56.86
C ARG A 849 37.06 68.59 -56.56
N THR A 850 37.13 69.76 -55.94
CA THR A 850 38.42 70.37 -55.59
C THR A 850 39.05 69.66 -54.38
N PRO A 851 40.39 69.67 -54.25
CA PRO A 851 41.09 69.08 -53.10
C PRO A 851 40.59 69.61 -51.74
N GLU A 852 40.16 70.88 -51.69
CA GLU A 852 39.63 71.52 -50.49
C GLU A 852 38.22 71.03 -50.12
N GLU A 853 37.37 70.65 -51.09
CA GLU A 853 36.03 70.11 -50.86
C GLU A 853 36.04 68.68 -50.31
N LEU A 854 37.04 67.88 -50.69
CA LEU A 854 37.24 66.52 -50.17
C LEU A 854 37.77 66.54 -48.74
N GLN A 855 38.49 67.59 -48.34
CA GLN A 855 39.04 67.75 -47.00
C GLN A 855 37.97 68.20 -45.97
N ALA A 856 36.87 68.81 -46.41
CA ALA A 856 35.76 69.26 -45.55
C ALA A 856 34.72 68.17 -45.22
N LEU A 857 34.69 67.05 -45.95
CA LEU A 857 33.77 65.93 -45.72
C LEU A 857 34.25 64.94 -44.62
N LEU A 858 35.45 65.16 -44.07
CA LEU A 858 36.10 64.30 -43.08
C LEU A 858 35.82 64.69 -41.61
N PHE A 859 35.03 65.74 -41.36
CA PHE A 859 34.70 66.19 -39.99
C PHE A 859 33.23 66.58 -39.84
N LEU A 860 32.39 65.61 -39.43
CA LEU A 860 31.14 65.86 -38.70
C LEU A 860 31.16 65.03 -37.40
N PRO A 861 30.69 65.58 -36.26
CA PRO A 861 30.66 64.88 -34.97
C PRO A 861 29.43 63.97 -34.85
N GLU A 862 29.60 62.84 -34.16
CA GLU A 862 28.57 61.81 -33.92
C GLU A 862 27.38 62.29 -33.06
N PRO A 863 26.16 61.76 -33.28
CA PRO A 863 25.01 62.02 -32.44
C PRO A 863 25.07 61.22 -31.12
N GLN A 864 24.63 61.87 -30.04
CA GLN A 864 24.52 61.30 -28.70
C GLN A 864 23.51 60.15 -28.59
N PRO A 865 23.69 59.22 -27.63
CA PRO A 865 22.74 58.14 -27.38
C PRO A 865 21.41 58.67 -26.83
N ALA A 866 20.33 58.02 -27.27
CA ALA A 866 19.00 58.14 -26.67
C ALA A 866 19.03 57.73 -25.19
N PRO A 867 18.15 58.28 -24.33
CA PRO A 867 18.16 58.00 -22.90
C PRO A 867 17.89 56.51 -22.64
N THR A 868 18.77 55.89 -21.87
CA THR A 868 18.53 54.60 -21.23
C THR A 868 17.20 54.69 -20.47
N PRO A 869 16.26 53.72 -20.60
CA PRO A 869 15.14 53.67 -19.68
C PRO A 869 15.72 53.57 -18.27
N THR A 870 15.37 54.54 -17.42
CA THR A 870 15.71 54.52 -16.00
C THR A 870 15.21 53.20 -15.43
N GLN A 871 16.14 52.33 -15.06
CA GLN A 871 15.81 51.08 -14.38
C GLN A 871 14.99 51.43 -13.12
N PRO A 872 13.79 50.86 -12.94
CA PRO A 872 12.92 51.25 -11.83
C PRO A 872 13.62 50.92 -10.51
N SER A 873 13.45 51.78 -9.50
CA SER A 873 13.93 51.48 -8.16
C SER A 873 13.20 50.26 -7.62
N PHE A 874 13.96 49.32 -7.04
CA PHE A 874 13.36 48.15 -6.40
C PHE A 874 12.64 48.60 -5.11
N PRO A 875 11.40 48.17 -4.85
CA PRO A 875 10.63 48.57 -3.68
C PRO A 875 11.35 48.24 -2.36
N GLU A 876 11.11 49.04 -1.33
CA GLU A 876 11.61 48.81 0.03
C GLU A 876 10.42 48.65 0.99
N SER A 877 10.50 47.66 1.88
CA SER A 877 9.50 47.46 2.95
C SER A 877 10.22 46.99 4.21
N PRO A 878 10.85 47.93 4.95
CA PRO A 878 11.67 47.58 6.09
C PRO A 878 10.83 47.12 7.29
N VAL A 879 11.37 46.17 8.06
CA VAL A 879 10.71 45.63 9.26
C VAL A 879 11.42 46.16 10.50
N ARG A 880 10.72 46.98 11.29
CA ARG A 880 11.29 47.58 12.52
C ARG A 880 11.59 46.57 13.62
N ASP A 881 10.79 45.51 13.70
CA ASP A 881 10.87 44.47 14.73
C ASP A 881 10.67 43.09 14.06
N PRO A 882 11.76 42.45 13.61
CA PRO A 882 11.70 41.18 12.89
C PRO A 882 11.10 40.04 13.72
N GLU A 883 11.39 39.99 15.03
CA GLU A 883 10.89 38.94 15.92
C GLU A 883 9.38 39.04 16.12
N ARG A 884 8.88 40.25 16.40
CA ARG A 884 7.42 40.46 16.51
C ARG A 884 6.70 40.14 15.21
N ARG A 885 7.33 40.45 14.06
CA ARG A 885 6.76 40.13 12.74
C ARG A 885 6.71 38.63 12.50
N ALA A 886 7.78 37.90 12.82
CA ALA A 886 7.81 36.44 12.70
C ALA A 886 6.72 35.79 13.55
N ASN A 887 6.56 36.21 14.81
CA ASN A 887 5.50 35.70 15.69
C ASN A 887 4.08 35.97 15.17
N GLN A 888 3.86 37.12 14.52
CA GLN A 888 2.57 37.41 13.86
C GLN A 888 2.30 36.52 12.65
N VAL A 889 3.35 36.16 11.91
CA VAL A 889 3.24 35.25 10.75
C VAL A 889 2.94 33.84 11.23
N LEU A 890 3.64 33.35 12.26
CA LEU A 890 3.40 32.04 12.87
C LEU A 890 1.97 31.92 13.41
N ALA A 891 1.50 32.91 14.19
CA ALA A 891 0.12 32.91 14.69
C ALA A 891 -0.94 32.94 13.57
N ALA A 892 -0.66 33.63 12.46
CA ALA A 892 -1.56 33.66 11.31
C ALA A 892 -1.51 32.38 10.45
N LEU A 893 -0.43 31.60 10.54
CA LEU A 893 -0.31 30.28 9.89
C LEU A 893 -1.06 29.21 10.67
N ASP A 894 -1.04 29.26 12.01
CA ASP A 894 -1.82 28.35 12.86
C ASP A 894 -3.33 28.46 12.60
N GLU A 895 -3.82 29.67 12.33
CA GLU A 895 -5.23 29.92 12.00
C GLU A 895 -5.56 29.71 10.50
N ALA A 896 -4.56 29.41 9.65
CA ALA A 896 -4.77 29.27 8.21
C ALA A 896 -5.41 27.91 7.85
N PRO A 897 -6.29 27.86 6.84
CA PRO A 897 -6.87 26.60 6.38
C PRO A 897 -5.82 25.75 5.64
N ASP A 898 -5.99 24.42 5.73
CA ASP A 898 -5.17 23.46 5.00
C ASP A 898 -5.51 23.44 3.50
N GLN A 899 -4.56 22.95 2.71
CA GLN A 899 -4.71 22.77 1.27
C GLN A 899 -5.59 21.55 1.00
N GLU A 900 -6.77 21.79 0.45
CA GLU A 900 -7.74 20.75 0.09
C GLU A 900 -7.74 20.52 -1.42
N TYR A 901 -7.69 19.25 -1.80
CA TYR A 901 -7.70 18.78 -3.18
C TYR A 901 -8.96 17.96 -3.44
N GLU A 902 -9.60 18.21 -4.58
CA GLU A 902 -10.74 17.42 -5.06
C GLU A 902 -10.32 16.67 -6.32
N ASP A 903 -10.54 15.36 -6.35
CA ASP A 903 -10.26 14.55 -7.52
C ASP A 903 -11.35 14.72 -8.58
N ARG A 904 -10.95 15.27 -9.72
CA ARG A 904 -11.74 15.32 -10.96
C ARG A 904 -10.98 14.54 -12.04
N LEU A 905 -11.13 14.91 -13.33
CA LEU A 905 -10.27 14.38 -14.41
C LEU A 905 -8.76 14.63 -14.19
N ARG A 906 -8.42 15.49 -13.23
CA ARG A 906 -7.11 15.69 -12.60
C ARG A 906 -7.37 16.14 -11.15
N SER A 907 -6.43 15.92 -10.23
CA SER A 907 -6.51 16.50 -8.89
C SER A 907 -6.48 18.04 -8.98
N VAL A 908 -7.48 18.71 -8.39
CA VAL A 908 -7.60 20.19 -8.41
C VAL A 908 -7.68 20.70 -6.97
N ARG A 909 -6.73 21.57 -6.59
CA ARG A 909 -6.75 22.29 -5.31
C ARG A 909 -7.95 23.24 -5.25
N ILE A 910 -8.91 22.97 -4.36
CA ILE A 910 -10.15 23.74 -4.19
C ILE A 910 -10.04 24.81 -3.10
N SER A 911 -9.12 24.64 -2.16
CA SER A 911 -8.83 25.59 -1.06
C SER A 911 -8.19 26.91 -1.52
N ARG A 912 -7.72 27.00 -2.77
CA ARG A 912 -6.98 28.17 -3.28
C ARG A 912 -7.80 29.48 -3.25
N ASN A 913 -9.12 29.41 -3.23
CA ASN A 913 -10.01 30.58 -3.19
C ASN A 913 -10.01 31.30 -1.83
N TRP A 914 -9.47 30.69 -0.77
CA TRP A 914 -9.41 31.27 0.58
C TRP A 914 -8.37 32.39 0.73
N ILE A 915 -7.43 32.49 -0.21
CA ILE A 915 -6.40 33.52 -0.23
C ILE A 915 -6.41 34.33 -1.52
N LEU A 916 -6.06 35.60 -1.41
CA LEU A 916 -5.84 36.50 -2.55
C LEU A 916 -4.38 36.97 -2.55
N PRO A 917 -3.45 36.24 -3.20
CA PRO A 917 -2.03 36.60 -3.19
C PRO A 917 -1.71 37.91 -3.92
N LYS A 918 -2.51 38.26 -4.94
CA LYS A 918 -2.25 39.42 -5.79
C LYS A 918 -2.26 40.76 -5.03
N PRO A 919 -3.27 41.08 -4.17
CA PRO A 919 -3.25 42.27 -3.32
C PRO A 919 -2.01 42.37 -2.41
N TYR A 920 -1.62 41.28 -1.74
CA TYR A 920 -0.44 41.24 -0.87
C TYR A 920 0.83 41.58 -1.68
N LEU A 921 1.03 40.89 -2.81
CA LEU A 921 2.20 41.09 -3.66
C LEU A 921 2.26 42.48 -4.29
N LYS A 922 1.11 43.03 -4.70
CA LYS A 922 1.03 44.40 -5.21
C LYS A 922 1.49 45.41 -4.14
N GLY A 923 1.09 45.22 -2.89
CA GLY A 923 1.51 46.07 -1.78
C GLY A 923 3.01 45.99 -1.46
N GLN A 924 3.66 44.85 -1.70
CA GLN A 924 5.09 44.68 -1.43
C GLN A 924 5.98 45.13 -2.61
N TYR A 925 5.50 44.97 -3.86
CA TYR A 925 6.33 45.10 -5.06
C TYR A 925 6.00 46.29 -5.96
N THR A 926 5.23 47.26 -5.46
CA THR A 926 5.04 48.57 -6.11
C THR A 926 5.93 49.59 -5.44
N ASN A 927 6.77 50.30 -6.19
CA ASN A 927 7.67 51.31 -5.65
C ASN A 927 6.96 52.67 -5.45
N ASP A 928 7.65 53.65 -4.87
CA ASP A 928 7.10 55.00 -4.62
C ASP A 928 6.72 55.77 -5.90
N ALA A 929 7.19 55.32 -7.06
CA ALA A 929 6.84 55.86 -8.37
C ALA A 929 5.62 55.16 -9.01
N ASP A 930 4.88 54.35 -8.24
CA ASP A 930 3.76 53.52 -8.70
C ASP A 930 4.13 52.54 -9.82
N GLN A 931 5.40 52.07 -9.83
CA GLN A 931 5.88 51.05 -10.75
C GLN A 931 5.95 49.70 -10.04
N MET A 932 5.25 48.69 -10.56
CA MET A 932 5.34 47.33 -10.04
C MET A 932 6.54 46.61 -10.64
N VAL A 933 7.43 46.07 -9.81
CA VAL A 933 8.71 45.50 -10.24
C VAL A 933 8.70 43.97 -10.15
N CYS A 934 9.21 43.29 -11.19
CA CYS A 934 9.36 41.84 -11.20
C CYS A 934 10.53 41.39 -10.31
N GLN A 935 10.31 40.36 -9.48
CA GLN A 935 11.31 39.86 -8.53
C GLN A 935 12.55 39.19 -9.17
N ILE A 936 12.50 38.80 -10.45
CA ILE A 936 13.61 38.09 -11.14
C ILE A 936 14.37 39.00 -12.12
N CYS A 937 13.65 39.75 -12.96
CA CYS A 937 14.30 40.63 -13.94
C CYS A 937 14.56 42.05 -13.41
N HIS A 938 13.94 42.43 -12.29
CA HIS A 938 14.01 43.78 -11.70
C HIS A 938 13.60 44.90 -12.66
N GLU A 939 12.80 44.56 -13.68
CA GLU A 939 12.18 45.50 -14.60
C GLU A 939 10.73 45.74 -14.18
N GLU A 940 10.17 46.86 -14.62
CA GLU A 940 8.75 47.17 -14.46
C GLU A 940 7.90 46.11 -15.17
N MET A 941 6.76 45.76 -14.57
CA MET A 941 5.83 44.79 -15.16
C MET A 941 5.40 45.26 -16.56
N PRO A 942 5.39 44.36 -17.56
CA PRO A 942 5.47 44.73 -18.98
C PRO A 942 4.21 45.41 -19.53
N PHE A 943 3.06 45.27 -18.87
CA PHE A 943 1.81 45.89 -19.29
C PHE A 943 0.79 45.98 -18.14
N ARG A 944 -0.17 46.89 -18.28
CA ARG A 944 -1.33 47.06 -17.40
C ARG A 944 -2.59 46.47 -18.06
N ASN A 945 -3.49 45.88 -17.26
CA ASN A 945 -4.81 45.41 -17.69
C ASN A 945 -5.73 46.60 -18.03
N ARG A 946 -6.91 46.32 -18.60
CA ARG A 946 -7.91 47.34 -18.95
C ARG A 946 -8.34 48.21 -17.76
N ASP A 947 -8.26 47.65 -16.55
CA ASP A 947 -8.61 48.33 -15.30
C ASP A 947 -7.47 49.20 -14.74
N GLY A 948 -6.37 49.37 -15.49
CA GLY A 948 -5.22 50.21 -15.13
C GLY A 948 -4.21 49.57 -14.17
N GLU A 949 -4.49 48.36 -13.66
CA GLU A 949 -3.59 47.61 -12.79
C GLU A 949 -2.52 46.82 -13.56
N TYR A 950 -1.32 46.65 -12.99
CA TYR A 950 -0.27 45.83 -13.60
C TYR A 950 -0.68 44.36 -13.73
N HIS A 951 -0.36 43.77 -14.88
CA HIS A 951 -0.51 42.34 -15.10
C HIS A 951 0.75 41.59 -14.63
N PHE A 952 0.56 40.62 -13.74
CA PHE A 952 1.62 39.72 -13.29
C PHE A 952 1.06 38.36 -12.86
N ASP A 953 1.93 37.36 -12.86
CA ASP A 953 1.64 36.02 -12.37
C ASP A 953 2.03 35.91 -10.90
N ALA A 954 1.08 35.50 -10.05
CA ALA A 954 1.34 35.10 -8.68
C ALA A 954 1.72 33.60 -8.66
N VAL A 955 3.00 33.31 -8.45
CA VAL A 955 3.55 31.95 -8.54
C VAL A 955 4.03 31.51 -7.17
N GLU A 956 3.45 30.44 -6.62
CA GLU A 956 3.90 29.86 -5.34
C GLU A 956 5.39 29.47 -5.40
N VAL A 957 6.15 29.77 -4.35
CA VAL A 957 7.62 29.68 -4.33
C VAL A 957 8.10 28.24 -4.19
N LEU A 958 7.56 27.46 -3.26
CA LEU A 958 7.88 26.04 -3.09
C LEU A 958 6.63 25.20 -3.40
N LYS A 959 6.73 24.32 -4.40
CA LYS A 959 5.65 23.43 -4.85
C LYS A 959 5.59 22.24 -3.89
N ASP A 960 4.40 21.85 -3.47
CA ASP A 960 4.13 20.66 -2.65
C ASP A 960 4.82 20.65 -1.25
N TYR A 961 5.47 21.74 -0.84
CA TYR A 961 6.15 21.85 0.46
C TYR A 961 5.26 22.46 1.55
N PHE A 962 4.40 23.41 1.20
CA PHE A 962 3.50 24.05 2.16
C PHE A 962 2.15 23.35 2.16
N THR A 963 1.58 23.05 3.33
CA THR A 963 0.26 22.42 3.47
C THR A 963 -0.86 23.39 3.83
N LYS A 964 -0.53 24.64 4.23
CA LYS A 964 -1.49 25.70 4.59
C LYS A 964 -1.64 26.75 3.48
N GLU A 965 -2.83 27.37 3.38
CA GLU A 965 -3.10 28.49 2.47
C GLU A 965 -2.61 29.84 3.05
N TYR A 966 -1.43 30.31 2.64
CA TYR A 966 -0.88 31.59 3.11
C TYR A 966 -0.27 32.46 1.99
N VAL A 967 -0.55 33.77 2.02
CA VAL A 967 -0.22 34.69 0.90
C VAL A 967 1.27 34.96 0.70
N ALA A 968 2.10 34.86 1.76
CA ALA A 968 3.54 35.08 1.66
C ALA A 968 4.29 33.96 0.92
N GLN A 969 3.61 32.86 0.58
CA GLN A 969 4.20 31.75 -0.17
C GLN A 969 4.30 32.03 -1.69
N PHE A 970 3.96 33.23 -2.17
CA PHE A 970 3.85 33.53 -3.60
C PHE A 970 4.86 34.57 -4.08
N LEU A 971 5.22 34.52 -5.36
CA LEU A 971 6.11 35.45 -6.06
C LEU A 971 5.34 36.29 -7.09
N ALA A 972 5.73 37.55 -7.25
CA ALA A 972 5.27 38.46 -8.29
C ALA A 972 6.20 38.42 -9.50
N LEU A 973 5.81 37.65 -10.54
CA LEU A 973 6.62 37.45 -11.73
C LEU A 973 5.96 38.01 -12.99
N CYS A 974 6.76 38.60 -13.89
CA CYS A 974 6.28 39.02 -15.20
C CYS A 974 6.01 37.82 -16.12
N SER A 975 5.27 38.05 -17.21
CA SER A 975 4.90 37.02 -18.20
C SER A 975 6.08 36.31 -18.86
N LYS A 976 7.31 36.87 -18.80
CA LYS A 976 8.53 36.21 -19.27
C LYS A 976 9.22 35.37 -18.20
N CYS A 977 9.24 35.84 -16.95
CA CYS A 977 9.94 35.16 -15.86
C CYS A 977 9.11 34.02 -15.25
N SER A 978 7.78 34.14 -15.23
CA SER A 978 6.89 33.11 -14.67
C SER A 978 7.01 31.75 -15.40
N PRO A 979 6.94 31.65 -16.73
CA PRO A 979 7.16 30.40 -17.43
C PRO A 979 8.56 29.83 -17.22
N GLN A 980 9.59 30.68 -17.21
CA GLN A 980 10.98 30.26 -16.97
C GLN A 980 11.16 29.68 -15.56
N TYR A 981 10.56 30.30 -14.55
CA TYR A 981 10.59 29.81 -13.18
C TYR A 981 9.84 28.48 -13.05
N LYS A 982 8.67 28.34 -13.69
CA LYS A 982 7.91 27.08 -13.68
C LYS A 982 8.68 25.93 -14.35
N GLU A 983 9.41 26.22 -15.43
CA GLU A 983 10.14 25.20 -16.20
C GLU A 983 11.46 24.80 -15.53
N PHE A 984 12.28 25.78 -15.11
CA PHE A 984 13.64 25.50 -14.63
C PHE A 984 13.74 25.34 -13.11
N ILE A 985 12.74 25.80 -12.35
CA ILE A 985 12.71 25.68 -10.89
C ILE A 985 11.56 24.75 -10.48
N LYS A 986 10.28 25.10 -10.70
CA LYS A 986 9.15 24.31 -10.16
C LYS A 986 9.00 22.87 -10.68
N ARG A 987 9.56 22.55 -11.85
CA ARG A 987 9.53 21.21 -12.45
C ARG A 987 10.80 20.39 -12.17
N VAL A 988 11.81 21.01 -11.56
CA VAL A 988 13.12 20.40 -11.30
C VAL A 988 13.31 20.27 -9.78
N PRO A 989 13.10 19.08 -9.19
CA PRO A 989 13.15 18.88 -7.74
C PRO A 989 14.45 19.36 -7.08
N GLU A 990 15.60 19.14 -7.72
CA GLU A 990 16.90 19.55 -7.19
C GLU A 990 17.03 21.08 -7.10
N ALA A 991 16.49 21.79 -8.09
CA ALA A 991 16.49 23.25 -8.09
C ALA A 991 15.51 23.84 -7.05
N MET A 992 14.45 23.10 -6.72
CA MET A 992 13.51 23.46 -5.64
C MET A 992 14.15 23.31 -4.27
N GLU A 993 14.87 22.21 -4.06
CA GLU A 993 15.59 21.95 -2.81
C GLU A 993 16.75 22.93 -2.63
N GLU A 994 17.50 23.24 -3.69
CA GLU A 994 18.52 24.29 -3.67
C GLU A 994 17.91 25.65 -3.31
N LEU A 995 16.75 26.00 -3.88
CA LEU A 995 16.05 27.25 -3.56
C LEU A 995 15.57 27.29 -2.09
N LYS A 996 15.02 26.19 -1.56
CA LYS A 996 14.61 26.06 -0.16
C LYS A 996 15.80 26.35 0.76
N ASN A 997 16.90 25.65 0.56
CA ASN A 997 18.14 25.82 1.34
C ASN A 997 18.66 27.26 1.29
N LEU A 998 18.62 27.90 0.11
CA LEU A 998 19.04 29.29 -0.06
C LEU A 998 18.12 30.30 0.66
N LEU A 999 16.81 30.04 0.76
CA LEU A 999 15.84 30.90 1.45
C LEU A 999 15.95 30.81 2.98
N MET A 1000 16.39 29.67 3.51
CA MET A 1000 16.58 29.46 4.94
C MET A 1000 17.79 30.19 5.53
N VAL A 1001 18.76 30.62 4.70
CA VAL A 1001 19.95 31.30 5.20
C VAL A 1001 19.58 32.67 5.82
N PRO A 1002 19.78 32.89 7.14
CA PRO A 1002 19.25 34.07 7.85
C PRO A 1002 19.81 35.42 7.36
N ASN A 1003 20.93 35.42 6.64
CA ASN A 1003 21.69 36.63 6.26
C ASN A 1003 22.17 36.58 4.80
N SER A 1004 21.27 36.32 3.84
CA SER A 1004 21.61 36.50 2.42
C SER A 1004 21.90 37.98 2.13
N SER A 1005 23.01 38.27 1.44
CA SER A 1005 23.37 39.63 1.07
C SER A 1005 22.26 40.25 0.21
N ASN A 1006 21.60 41.29 0.72
CA ASN A 1006 20.51 42.05 0.06
C ASN A 1006 19.18 41.30 -0.20
N PHE A 1007 18.78 40.33 0.63
CA PHE A 1007 17.49 39.61 0.51
C PHE A 1007 17.30 39.02 -0.88
N SER A 1008 18.36 38.42 -1.43
CA SER A 1008 18.39 37.92 -2.80
C SER A 1008 19.07 36.57 -2.90
N VAL A 1009 18.49 35.69 -3.73
CA VAL A 1009 19.00 34.33 -3.96
C VAL A 1009 19.30 34.11 -5.44
N PRO A 1010 20.43 33.45 -5.79
CA PRO A 1010 20.74 33.15 -7.18
C PRO A 1010 19.78 32.08 -7.73
N LEU A 1011 19.33 32.27 -8.97
CA LEU A 1011 18.53 31.32 -9.74
C LEU A 1011 19.20 31.01 -11.07
N LYS A 1012 19.19 29.73 -11.45
CA LYS A 1012 19.61 29.29 -12.80
C LYS A 1012 18.38 29.04 -13.67
N LEU A 1013 18.08 29.96 -14.57
CA LEU A 1013 16.96 29.86 -15.52
C LEU A 1013 17.52 29.51 -16.91
N GLY A 1014 17.75 28.21 -17.14
CA GLY A 1014 18.46 27.69 -18.32
C GLY A 1014 19.92 28.13 -18.34
N ASN A 1015 20.36 28.77 -19.44
CA ASN A 1015 21.73 29.27 -19.60
C ASN A 1015 21.96 30.66 -18.96
N ARG A 1016 20.98 31.20 -18.23
CA ARG A 1016 21.04 32.55 -17.64
C ARG A 1016 21.02 32.45 -16.11
N GLN A 1017 22.02 33.04 -15.46
CA GLN A 1017 21.96 33.32 -14.02
C GLN A 1017 21.15 34.60 -13.78
N ARG A 1018 20.16 34.51 -12.91
CA ARG A 1018 19.33 35.62 -12.43
C ARG A 1018 19.35 35.64 -10.90
N MET A 1019 18.90 36.74 -10.31
CA MET A 1019 18.71 36.83 -8.86
C MET A 1019 17.22 36.97 -8.59
N LEU A 1020 16.69 36.18 -7.66
CA LEU A 1020 15.36 36.38 -7.10
C LEU A 1020 15.51 37.30 -5.89
N ARG A 1021 14.95 38.50 -5.97
CA ARG A 1021 15.06 39.52 -4.92
C ARG A 1021 13.74 39.70 -4.17
N PHE A 1022 13.84 39.87 -2.86
CA PHE A 1022 12.73 40.14 -1.96
C PHE A 1022 12.86 41.52 -1.32
N VAL A 1023 11.73 42.08 -0.90
CA VAL A 1023 11.72 43.18 0.07
C VAL A 1023 11.89 42.59 1.47
N GLU A 1024 12.47 43.34 2.41
CA GLU A 1024 12.79 42.84 3.76
C GLU A 1024 11.56 42.17 4.42
N ARG A 1025 10.40 42.81 4.37
CA ARG A 1025 9.16 42.25 4.94
C ARG A 1025 8.78 40.90 4.37
N HIS A 1026 8.80 40.73 3.05
CA HIS A 1026 8.43 39.47 2.42
C HIS A 1026 9.49 38.37 2.64
N TRP A 1027 10.77 38.75 2.69
CA TRP A 1027 11.85 37.83 3.06
C TRP A 1027 11.64 37.26 4.47
N ARG A 1028 11.37 38.12 5.45
CA ARG A 1028 11.10 37.71 6.83
C ARG A 1028 9.82 36.87 6.95
N ASP A 1029 8.78 37.22 6.21
CA ASP A 1029 7.53 36.45 6.17
C ASP A 1029 7.78 35.02 5.64
N ILE A 1030 8.54 34.87 4.55
CA ILE A 1030 8.90 33.54 4.00
C ILE A 1030 9.79 32.75 4.97
N GLN A 1031 10.75 33.38 5.63
CA GLN A 1031 11.58 32.69 6.63
C GLN A 1031 10.76 32.18 7.82
N ALA A 1032 9.79 32.96 8.30
CA ALA A 1032 8.88 32.52 9.35
C ALA A 1032 7.97 31.36 8.89
N VAL A 1033 7.50 31.40 7.64
CA VAL A 1033 6.73 30.28 7.04
C VAL A 1033 7.60 29.03 6.94
N LEU A 1034 8.85 29.13 6.48
CA LEU A 1034 9.75 27.97 6.39
C LEU A 1034 10.02 27.36 7.77
N ALA A 1035 10.33 28.19 8.77
CA ALA A 1035 10.56 27.75 10.13
C ALA A 1035 9.34 27.06 10.77
N TYR A 1036 8.11 27.45 10.40
CA TYR A 1036 6.90 26.77 10.84
C TYR A 1036 6.89 25.28 10.46
N TYR A 1037 7.24 24.98 9.21
CA TYR A 1037 7.26 23.60 8.71
C TYR A 1037 8.46 22.80 9.20
N GLU A 1038 9.63 23.42 9.40
CA GLU A 1038 10.77 22.71 10.00
C GLU A 1038 10.51 22.27 11.44
N ASN A 1039 9.87 23.11 12.25
CA ASN A 1039 9.53 22.74 13.63
C ASN A 1039 8.36 21.74 13.72
N ALA A 1040 7.56 21.60 12.66
CA ALA A 1040 6.50 20.59 12.58
C ALA A 1040 7.07 19.21 12.23
N ASP A 1041 8.06 19.16 11.32
CA ASP A 1041 8.78 17.92 10.97
C ASP A 1041 9.58 17.36 12.19
N ASP A 1042 10.17 18.24 13.02
CA ASP A 1042 10.88 17.83 14.25
C ASP A 1042 9.92 17.36 15.39
N ALA A 1043 8.66 17.81 15.40
CA ALA A 1043 7.69 17.45 16.44
C ALA A 1043 7.01 16.08 16.22
N ASP A 1044 6.92 15.63 14.97
CA ASP A 1044 6.44 14.28 14.64
C ASP A 1044 7.50 13.20 14.94
N GLU A 1045 8.80 13.54 15.00
CA GLU A 1045 9.87 12.61 15.42
C GLU A 1045 9.90 12.36 16.95
N ASP A 1046 9.45 13.31 17.78
CA ASP A 1046 9.44 13.20 19.26
C ASP A 1046 8.10 12.64 19.83
N SER A 1047 7.13 12.29 18.98
CA SER A 1047 5.84 11.70 19.38
C SER A 1047 5.77 10.16 19.28
N THR A 1048 6.87 9.54 18.86
CA THR A 1048 7.09 8.10 18.94
C THR A 1048 8.25 7.77 19.88
N ASP A 1049 7.99 7.87 21.19
CA ASP A 1049 8.75 7.20 22.25
C ASP A 1049 7.80 6.68 23.35
#